data_AF-A0A3E4N7K4-F1
#
_entry.id   AF-A0A3E4N7K4-F1
#
_cell.length_a   1.000
_cell.length_b   1.000
_cell.length_c   1.000
_cell.angle_alpha   90.00
_cell.angle_beta   90.00
_cell.angle_gamma   90.00
#
_symmetry.space_group_name_H-M   'P 1'
#
loop_
_entity.id
_entity.type
_entity.pdbx_description
1 polymer ?
#
loop_
_entity_poly.entity_id
_entity_poly.type
_entity_poly.pdbx_seq_one_letter_code
_entity_poly.pdbx_strand_id
1 'polypeptide(L)'
;MRITLVRDDGKVNTMRTLRIEQLVEQMKVETKTQPVSKMREVLPFMLPGDKNDYVQKVPKLIPAAAFFRKGGITTMSEYNGIVMIQVNNLSGRMEADEVKERVKELPQTYLAFTGSSGKSVKVWVRFTYPNDRLPTTSEEAELFHAHAYRLAVKFYQPQLPYDIELKVPSLEQYCRLTFDPHLYFNPEAMPIYMKQPAAMPGEVTYRERVQTETSPLQRLAPGYEKCNALSVLFEAAFARALDEETDYQPEGDKQSLLINLAGHCFRAGIPEEDTVRWSRAHYRLPKDDTLVRGTVRNVYRTCEGFASKSSLLPEQLFVMQMDEFMKRRYDFRFNQLTSQVECRERNSFNFYFHPVDKRLMASIAMNAHYEGLKLWDKDVVRYLNSDHVPVYQPIEEFLYDLPHWDGKDHIGDLAKRVPCDHPHWAQLFRRWFLSMIAHWRGMGKNHANSTSPILIGPQAYRKSTFCRLILPPCLQAYYTDSIDFSRKRDAELYLNRFLLINMDEFDQIGINQQSFLKHILQKPVVNTRRPNASAVEELRRYASFIGTSNHKDLLTDTSGSRRFIGVEVTGVIDVVRPIDYEQLYAQAMALLRSNERYWFDEKEEAIMTEANREFEQSPAIEQLFQVYYRVAEEEEEGEWLLAADILQRIQKASKMKISSGQVNYFGRILQKLGVKSFRKTRGVYYHVVAVGQG
;
A
#
# COMPACT_ATOMS: atom_id res chain seq x y z
N MET A 1 -29.25 -19.70 7.18
CA MET A 1 -28.08 -18.86 6.87
C MET A 1 -27.79 -17.91 8.03
N ARG A 2 -26.52 -17.64 8.34
CA ARG A 2 -26.11 -16.79 9.47
C ARG A 2 -25.26 -15.62 8.99
N ILE A 3 -25.69 -14.39 9.24
CA ILE A 3 -24.99 -13.17 8.87
C ILE A 3 -24.13 -12.71 10.05
N THR A 4 -22.86 -12.35 9.79
CA THR A 4 -21.97 -11.81 10.82
C THR A 4 -22.25 -10.34 11.03
N LEU A 5 -22.46 -9.96 12.29
CA LEU A 5 -22.61 -8.58 12.72
C LEU A 5 -21.43 -8.21 13.61
N VAL A 6 -20.69 -7.17 13.20
CA VAL A 6 -19.53 -6.65 13.91
C VAL A 6 -19.88 -5.30 14.51
N ARG A 7 -19.69 -5.17 15.83
CA ARG A 7 -19.77 -3.88 16.53
C ARG A 7 -18.37 -3.42 16.90
N ASP A 8 -18.11 -2.16 16.63
CA ASP A 8 -16.84 -1.49 16.88
C ASP A 8 -17.10 -0.39 17.93
N ASP A 9 -16.86 -0.73 19.20
CA ASP A 9 -17.06 0.19 20.32
C ASP A 9 -15.79 1.02 20.62
N GLY A 10 -14.84 1.12 19.68
CA GLY A 10 -13.59 1.87 19.80
C GLY A 10 -12.55 1.27 20.76
N LYS A 11 -12.90 0.20 21.49
CA LYS A 11 -12.00 -0.56 22.39
C LYS A 11 -11.97 -2.07 22.12
N VAL A 12 -13.08 -2.65 21.67
CA VAL A 12 -13.22 -4.10 21.40
C VAL A 12 -14.15 -4.33 20.22
N ASN A 13 -13.67 -5.05 19.19
CA ASN A 13 -14.52 -5.55 18.12
C ASN A 13 -15.24 -6.83 18.58
N THR A 14 -16.55 -6.74 18.79
CA THR A 14 -17.40 -7.90 19.12
C THR A 14 -18.09 -8.42 17.87
N MET A 15 -18.03 -9.74 17.65
CA MET A 15 -18.69 -10.41 16.53
C MET A 15 -19.81 -11.29 17.07
N ARG A 16 -21.00 -11.17 16.48
CA ARG A 16 -22.11 -12.09 16.70
C ARG A 16 -22.71 -12.51 15.37
N THR A 17 -23.33 -13.67 15.33
CA THR A 17 -24.06 -14.11 14.14
C THR A 17 -25.57 -13.98 14.38
N LEU A 18 -26.29 -13.56 13.34
CA LEU A 18 -27.75 -13.40 13.35
C LEU A 18 -28.36 -14.21 12.20
N ARG A 19 -29.55 -14.76 12.41
CA ARG A 19 -30.31 -15.35 11.31
C ARG A 19 -30.81 -14.23 10.38
N ILE A 20 -30.84 -14.51 9.08
CA ILE A 20 -31.20 -13.53 8.07
C ILE A 20 -32.62 -12.98 8.27
N GLU A 21 -33.58 -13.82 8.65
CA GLU A 21 -34.97 -13.41 8.87
C GLU A 21 -35.06 -12.38 10.00
N GLN A 22 -34.27 -12.58 11.07
CA GLN A 22 -34.19 -11.63 12.19
C GLN A 22 -33.50 -10.32 11.78
N LEU A 23 -32.49 -10.40 10.92
CA LEU A 23 -31.80 -9.21 10.41
C LEU A 23 -32.72 -8.36 9.54
N VAL A 24 -33.48 -9.00 8.65
CA VAL A 24 -34.42 -8.32 7.76
C VAL A 24 -35.49 -7.58 8.56
N GLU A 25 -36.07 -8.19 9.58
CA GLU A 25 -37.04 -7.51 10.47
C GLU A 25 -36.40 -6.33 11.23
N GLN A 26 -35.14 -6.45 11.66
CA GLN A 26 -34.40 -5.34 12.28
C GLN A 26 -34.11 -4.17 11.31
N MET A 27 -34.05 -4.44 10.01
CA MET A 27 -33.81 -3.39 9.00
C MET A 27 -35.10 -2.65 8.61
N LYS A 28 -36.28 -3.27 8.81
CA LYS A 28 -37.58 -2.65 8.54
C LYS A 28 -38.03 -1.68 9.64
N VAL A 29 -37.60 -1.88 10.88
CA VAL A 29 -38.04 -1.11 12.04
C VAL A 29 -36.83 -0.59 12.82
N GLU A 30 -36.75 0.72 13.02
CA GLU A 30 -35.65 1.31 13.76
C GLU A 30 -35.87 1.23 15.28
N THR A 31 -34.82 0.87 16.03
CA THR A 31 -34.83 0.86 17.50
C THR A 31 -34.98 2.29 18.06
N LYS A 32 -35.44 2.43 19.32
CA LYS A 32 -35.63 3.74 19.99
C LYS A 32 -34.42 4.67 19.96
N THR A 33 -33.21 4.13 19.84
CA THR A 33 -31.97 4.93 19.79
C THR A 33 -31.75 5.63 18.44
N GLN A 34 -32.46 5.19 17.40
CA GLN A 34 -32.46 5.72 16.02
C GLN A 34 -31.06 5.99 15.44
N PRO A 35 -30.15 5.00 15.48
CA PRO A 35 -28.75 5.22 15.12
C PRO A 35 -28.55 5.53 13.63
N VAL A 36 -29.40 5.00 12.73
CA VAL A 36 -29.28 5.22 11.29
C VAL A 36 -29.89 6.56 10.90
N SER A 37 -31.07 6.89 11.44
CA SER A 37 -31.71 8.19 11.16
C SER A 37 -30.87 9.36 11.65
N LYS A 38 -30.34 9.29 12.88
CA LYS A 38 -29.42 10.31 13.41
C LYS A 38 -28.14 10.43 12.58
N MET A 39 -27.60 9.30 12.11
CA MET A 39 -26.44 9.33 11.21
C MET A 39 -26.79 10.08 9.92
N ARG A 40 -27.93 9.75 9.28
CA ARG A 40 -28.38 10.39 8.03
C ARG A 40 -28.62 11.90 8.17
N GLU A 41 -29.10 12.37 9.32
CA GLU A 41 -29.29 13.81 9.59
C GLU A 41 -27.97 14.58 9.62
N VAL A 42 -26.89 13.97 10.13
CA VAL A 42 -25.59 14.62 10.27
C VAL A 42 -24.78 14.59 8.97
N LEU A 43 -24.95 13.56 8.13
CA LEU A 43 -24.16 13.35 6.90
C LEU A 43 -24.08 14.58 5.95
N PRO A 44 -25.14 15.36 5.71
CA PRO A 44 -25.10 16.52 4.81
C PRO A 44 -24.24 17.69 5.33
N PHE A 45 -23.93 17.73 6.62
CA PHE A 45 -23.21 18.83 7.27
C PHE A 45 -21.72 18.51 7.51
N MET A 46 -21.23 17.35 7.06
CA MET A 46 -19.85 16.93 7.27
C MET A 46 -18.93 17.43 6.16
N LEU A 47 -17.71 17.80 6.53
CA LEU A 47 -16.63 18.10 5.60
C LEU A 47 -15.82 16.82 5.28
N PRO A 48 -15.16 16.76 4.10
CA PRO A 48 -14.24 15.68 3.78
C PRO A 48 -13.14 15.55 4.84
N GLY A 49 -13.05 14.39 5.50
CA GLY A 49 -12.05 14.11 6.55
C GLY A 49 -12.60 14.11 7.99
N ASP A 50 -13.84 14.54 8.21
CA ASP A 50 -14.46 14.52 9.54
C ASP A 50 -14.73 13.08 10.02
N LYS A 51 -14.23 12.73 11.21
CA LYS A 51 -14.57 11.47 11.88
C LYS A 51 -15.94 11.60 12.53
N ASN A 52 -16.85 10.66 12.26
CA ASN A 52 -18.21 10.68 12.80
C ASN A 52 -18.44 9.53 13.80
N ASP A 53 -18.62 9.89 15.07
CA ASP A 53 -18.92 8.94 16.17
C ASP A 53 -20.24 8.18 15.96
N TYR A 54 -21.22 8.76 15.25
CA TYR A 54 -22.48 8.10 14.90
C TYR A 54 -22.28 7.02 13.85
N VAL A 55 -21.30 7.18 12.95
CA VAL A 55 -20.97 6.17 11.92
C VAL A 55 -20.31 4.93 12.53
N GLN A 56 -19.56 5.10 13.63
CA GLN A 56 -18.99 3.98 14.39
C GLN A 56 -20.05 3.19 15.18
N LYS A 57 -21.09 3.87 15.67
CA LYS A 57 -22.21 3.25 16.42
C LYS A 57 -23.10 2.34 15.56
N VAL A 58 -23.07 2.48 14.24
CA VAL A 58 -23.86 1.63 13.32
C VAL A 58 -23.08 0.33 13.05
N PRO A 59 -23.63 -0.85 13.40
CA PRO A 59 -22.93 -2.12 13.22
C PRO A 59 -22.60 -2.43 11.75
N LYS A 60 -21.52 -3.18 11.53
CA LYS A 60 -21.15 -3.72 10.20
C LYS A 60 -21.79 -5.09 10.00
N LEU A 61 -22.27 -5.36 8.79
CA LEU A 61 -22.91 -6.60 8.34
C LEU A 61 -22.03 -7.24 7.27
N ILE A 62 -21.61 -8.48 7.49
CA ILE A 62 -20.84 -9.28 6.53
C ILE A 62 -21.73 -10.42 6.04
N PRO A 63 -22.24 -10.35 4.79
CA PRO A 63 -23.18 -11.32 4.27
C PRO A 63 -22.53 -12.62 3.77
N ALA A 64 -21.29 -12.55 3.28
CA ALA A 64 -20.65 -13.65 2.56
C ALA A 64 -20.40 -14.87 3.44
N ALA A 65 -20.07 -14.69 4.72
CA ALA A 65 -19.78 -15.78 5.64
C ALA A 65 -20.11 -15.47 7.11
N ALA A 66 -20.34 -16.53 7.87
CA ALA A 66 -20.43 -16.52 9.32
C ALA A 66 -19.04 -16.64 9.93
N PHE A 67 -18.61 -15.63 10.68
CA PHE A 67 -17.32 -15.61 11.37
C PHE A 67 -17.51 -15.68 12.88
N PHE A 68 -16.53 -16.30 13.55
CA PHE A 68 -16.39 -16.27 15.00
C PHE A 68 -14.96 -15.93 15.38
N ARG A 69 -14.78 -15.40 16.59
CA ARG A 69 -13.47 -15.01 17.10
C ARG A 69 -12.98 -16.03 18.12
N LYS A 70 -11.84 -16.67 17.87
CA LYS A 70 -11.20 -17.61 18.81
C LYS A 70 -9.75 -17.15 19.06
N GLY A 71 -9.43 -16.82 20.31
CA GLY A 71 -8.07 -16.36 20.67
C GLY A 71 -7.61 -15.08 19.95
N GLY A 72 -8.54 -14.18 19.61
CA GLY A 72 -8.26 -12.94 18.87
C GLY A 72 -8.27 -13.08 17.34
N ILE A 73 -8.23 -14.31 16.80
CA ILE A 73 -8.27 -14.61 15.37
C ILE A 73 -9.72 -14.74 14.90
N THR A 74 -10.04 -14.10 13.78
CA THR A 74 -11.31 -14.26 13.07
C THR A 74 -11.23 -15.53 12.22
N THR A 75 -12.15 -16.47 12.39
CA THR A 75 -12.18 -17.72 11.62
C THR A 75 -13.55 -17.90 10.99
N MET A 76 -13.57 -18.29 9.72
CA MET A 76 -14.80 -18.61 9.00
C MET A 76 -15.39 -19.91 9.57
N SER A 77 -16.65 -19.87 9.98
CA SER A 77 -17.41 -21.07 10.37
C SER A 77 -18.21 -21.65 9.21
N GLU A 78 -18.83 -20.80 8.41
CA GLU A 78 -19.75 -21.21 7.34
C GLU A 78 -19.73 -20.14 6.26
N TYR A 79 -19.53 -20.54 5.01
CA TYR A 79 -19.73 -19.67 3.85
C TYR A 79 -21.21 -19.68 3.46
N ASN A 80 -21.80 -18.52 3.23
CA ASN A 80 -23.24 -18.37 2.96
C ASN A 80 -23.58 -18.38 1.47
N GLY A 81 -22.60 -18.26 0.57
CA GLY A 81 -22.86 -18.12 -0.87
C GLY A 81 -23.47 -16.78 -1.28
N ILE A 82 -23.53 -15.79 -0.38
CA ILE A 82 -24.06 -14.47 -0.72
C ILE A 82 -22.96 -13.59 -1.30
N VAL A 83 -23.21 -13.05 -2.48
CA VAL A 83 -22.42 -12.00 -3.11
C VAL A 83 -23.16 -10.68 -2.95
N MET A 84 -22.48 -9.65 -2.44
CA MET A 84 -23.05 -8.31 -2.34
C MET A 84 -22.49 -7.40 -3.44
N ILE A 85 -23.37 -6.97 -4.34
CA ILE A 85 -23.11 -5.87 -5.28
C ILE A 85 -23.81 -4.60 -4.79
N GLN A 86 -23.38 -3.45 -5.28
CA GLN A 86 -23.93 -2.18 -4.82
C GLN A 86 -23.87 -1.09 -5.88
N VAL A 87 -24.90 -0.25 -5.89
CA VAL A 87 -24.94 1.01 -6.64
C VAL A 87 -24.77 2.14 -5.63
N ASN A 88 -23.86 3.07 -5.91
CA ASN A 88 -23.53 4.21 -5.05
C ASN A 88 -23.80 5.54 -5.77
N ASN A 89 -23.56 6.66 -5.08
CA ASN A 89 -23.71 8.02 -5.61
C ASN A 89 -25.11 8.38 -6.13
N LEU A 90 -26.14 7.75 -5.57
CA LEU A 90 -27.52 8.06 -5.91
C LEU A 90 -27.91 9.43 -5.33
N SER A 91 -28.67 10.22 -6.08
CA SER A 91 -29.10 11.56 -5.69
C SER A 91 -30.08 11.57 -4.52
N GLY A 92 -30.78 10.46 -4.28
CA GLY A 92 -31.69 10.29 -3.15
C GLY A 92 -32.54 9.03 -3.22
N ARG A 93 -33.68 9.04 -2.51
CA ARG A 93 -34.57 7.88 -2.38
C ARG A 93 -35.18 7.46 -3.72
N MET A 94 -35.55 8.40 -4.59
CA MET A 94 -36.20 8.09 -5.87
C MET A 94 -35.32 7.17 -6.75
N GLU A 95 -34.05 7.51 -6.95
CA GLU A 95 -33.12 6.68 -7.72
C GLU A 95 -32.84 5.34 -7.02
N ALA A 96 -32.79 5.35 -5.69
CA ALA A 96 -32.62 4.11 -4.91
C ALA A 96 -33.82 3.17 -5.07
N ASP A 97 -35.03 3.70 -5.10
CA ASP A 97 -36.25 2.91 -5.31
C ASP A 97 -36.33 2.40 -6.76
N GLU A 98 -35.89 3.19 -7.75
CA GLU A 98 -35.78 2.71 -9.14
C GLU A 98 -34.84 1.52 -9.28
N VAL A 99 -33.64 1.60 -8.69
CA VAL A 99 -32.69 0.47 -8.68
C VAL A 99 -33.31 -0.75 -7.98
N LYS A 100 -34.00 -0.56 -6.85
CA LYS A 100 -34.66 -1.65 -6.11
C LYS A 100 -35.76 -2.33 -6.93
N GLU A 101 -36.59 -1.58 -7.65
CA GLU A 101 -37.64 -2.18 -8.49
C GLU A 101 -37.03 -2.97 -9.65
N ARG A 102 -35.95 -2.48 -10.30
CA ARG A 102 -35.26 -3.24 -11.36
C ARG A 102 -34.67 -4.55 -10.86
N VAL A 103 -33.98 -4.55 -9.71
CA VAL A 103 -33.40 -5.80 -9.19
C VAL A 103 -34.46 -6.75 -8.63
N LYS A 104 -35.61 -6.25 -8.19
CA LYS A 104 -36.71 -7.08 -7.69
C LYS A 104 -37.32 -7.97 -8.78
N GLU A 105 -37.29 -7.54 -10.04
CA GLU A 105 -37.71 -8.33 -11.21
C GLU A 105 -36.79 -9.54 -11.46
N LEU A 106 -35.58 -9.54 -10.89
CA LEU A 106 -34.63 -10.63 -11.04
C LEU A 106 -34.88 -11.75 -10.01
N PRO A 107 -35.15 -12.99 -10.46
CA PRO A 107 -35.43 -14.10 -9.55
C PRO A 107 -34.22 -14.50 -8.67
N GLN A 108 -33.01 -14.08 -9.06
CA GLN A 108 -31.77 -14.33 -8.31
C GLN A 108 -31.54 -13.32 -7.17
N THR A 109 -32.33 -12.24 -7.11
CA THR A 109 -32.19 -11.21 -6.08
C THR A 109 -32.72 -11.74 -4.76
N TYR A 110 -31.82 -11.91 -3.80
CA TYR A 110 -32.15 -12.44 -2.48
C TYR A 110 -32.59 -11.35 -1.51
N LEU A 111 -31.87 -10.22 -1.50
CA LEU A 111 -32.19 -9.07 -0.65
C LEU A 111 -31.72 -7.79 -1.36
N ALA A 112 -32.57 -6.77 -1.44
CA ALA A 112 -32.22 -5.45 -1.97
C ALA A 112 -32.71 -4.35 -1.01
N PHE A 113 -31.83 -3.43 -0.64
CA PHE A 113 -32.14 -2.39 0.35
C PHE A 113 -31.31 -1.13 0.13
N THR A 114 -31.84 0.00 0.57
CA THR A 114 -31.13 1.28 0.61
C THR A 114 -30.09 1.27 1.72
N GLY A 115 -28.85 1.59 1.38
CA GLY A 115 -27.72 1.65 2.32
C GLY A 115 -27.91 2.68 3.43
N SER A 116 -27.08 2.59 4.46
CA SER A 116 -27.20 3.42 5.66
C SER A 116 -27.11 4.93 5.37
N SER A 117 -26.37 5.33 4.32
CA SER A 117 -26.26 6.74 3.88
C SER A 117 -27.50 7.28 3.16
N GLY A 118 -28.41 6.42 2.70
CA GLY A 118 -29.55 6.81 1.86
C GLY A 118 -29.20 7.08 0.38
N LYS A 119 -27.92 7.08 0.01
CA LYS A 119 -27.42 7.38 -1.36
C LYS A 119 -26.84 6.15 -2.07
N SER A 120 -27.28 4.97 -1.67
CA SER A 120 -26.80 3.72 -2.26
C SER A 120 -27.84 2.62 -2.12
N VAL A 121 -27.77 1.62 -2.99
CA VAL A 121 -28.54 0.38 -2.90
C VAL A 121 -27.57 -0.80 -2.82
N LYS A 122 -27.82 -1.71 -1.88
CA LYS A 122 -27.08 -2.96 -1.74
C LYS A 122 -27.99 -4.09 -2.23
N VAL A 123 -27.43 -4.97 -3.05
CA VAL A 123 -28.14 -6.11 -3.64
C VAL A 123 -27.35 -7.36 -3.32
N TRP A 124 -28.02 -8.32 -2.68
CA TRP A 124 -27.46 -9.60 -2.29
C TRP A 124 -27.97 -10.67 -3.24
N VAL A 125 -27.03 -11.42 -3.79
CA VAL A 125 -27.28 -12.45 -4.81
C VAL A 125 -26.76 -13.78 -4.29
N ARG A 126 -27.55 -14.84 -4.44
CA ARG A 126 -27.19 -16.17 -3.94
C ARG A 126 -26.46 -16.98 -5.02
N PHE A 127 -25.37 -17.63 -4.65
CA PHE A 127 -24.60 -18.54 -5.50
C PHE A 127 -24.41 -19.88 -4.80
N THR A 128 -24.47 -20.98 -5.55
CA THR A 128 -24.23 -22.34 -5.06
C THR A 128 -23.49 -23.17 -6.11
N TYR A 129 -22.96 -24.33 -5.71
CA TYR A 129 -22.57 -25.36 -6.67
C TYR A 129 -23.80 -25.97 -7.36
N PRO A 130 -23.64 -26.62 -8.52
CA PRO A 130 -24.74 -27.30 -9.21
C PRO A 130 -25.45 -28.40 -8.39
N ASN A 131 -24.87 -28.82 -7.27
CA ASN A 131 -25.44 -29.80 -6.33
C ASN A 131 -25.98 -29.15 -5.04
N ASP A 132 -26.22 -27.83 -5.05
CA ASP A 132 -26.70 -27.01 -3.94
C ASP A 132 -25.79 -26.96 -2.70
N ARG A 133 -24.55 -27.46 -2.82
CA ARG A 133 -23.53 -27.32 -1.77
C ARG A 133 -22.75 -26.01 -1.93
N LEU A 134 -21.99 -25.67 -0.89
CA LEU A 134 -21.10 -24.51 -0.83
C LEU A 134 -19.67 -24.93 -0.49
N PRO A 135 -18.66 -24.12 -0.85
CA PRO A 135 -17.29 -24.28 -0.38
C PRO A 135 -17.21 -24.46 1.13
N THR A 136 -16.35 -25.37 1.59
CA THR A 136 -16.19 -25.67 3.02
C THR A 136 -14.93 -25.05 3.61
N THR A 137 -13.88 -24.90 2.79
CA THR A 137 -12.62 -24.28 3.18
C THR A 137 -12.61 -22.79 2.85
N SER A 138 -11.82 -22.00 3.59
CA SER A 138 -11.69 -20.55 3.35
C SER A 138 -11.10 -20.27 1.96
N GLU A 139 -10.09 -21.05 1.54
CA GLU A 139 -9.43 -20.88 0.25
C GLU A 139 -10.37 -21.13 -0.93
N GLU A 140 -11.14 -22.24 -0.90
CA GLU A 140 -12.14 -22.51 -1.92
C GLU A 140 -13.25 -21.45 -1.95
N ALA A 141 -13.66 -20.96 -0.77
CA ALA A 141 -14.66 -19.92 -0.63
C ALA A 141 -14.19 -18.58 -1.22
N GLU A 142 -12.93 -18.19 -1.01
CA GLU A 142 -12.35 -16.98 -1.60
C GLU A 142 -12.32 -17.05 -3.13
N LEU A 143 -11.82 -18.16 -3.69
CA LEU A 143 -11.82 -18.40 -5.14
C LEU A 143 -13.24 -18.35 -5.71
N PHE A 144 -14.16 -19.08 -5.09
CA PHE A 144 -15.56 -19.13 -5.52
C PHE A 144 -16.21 -17.74 -5.44
N HIS A 145 -16.02 -17.02 -4.34
CA HIS A 145 -16.61 -15.71 -4.12
C HIS A 145 -16.10 -14.68 -5.13
N ALA A 146 -14.82 -14.71 -5.49
CA ALA A 146 -14.25 -13.80 -6.49
C ALA A 146 -14.87 -13.99 -7.88
N HIS A 147 -15.05 -15.23 -8.33
CA HIS A 147 -15.72 -15.53 -9.61
C HIS A 147 -17.22 -15.21 -9.55
N ALA A 148 -17.88 -15.55 -8.44
CA ALA A 148 -19.30 -15.27 -8.22
C ALA A 148 -19.58 -13.76 -8.24
N TYR A 149 -18.71 -12.94 -7.65
CA TYR A 149 -18.79 -11.48 -7.71
C TYR A 149 -18.77 -10.95 -9.16
N ARG A 150 -17.82 -11.43 -9.98
CA ARG A 150 -17.73 -11.01 -11.39
C ARG A 150 -18.96 -11.43 -12.18
N LEU A 151 -19.49 -12.63 -11.95
CA LEU A 151 -20.71 -13.10 -12.59
C LEU A 151 -21.93 -12.28 -12.14
N ALA A 152 -22.05 -11.93 -10.86
CA ALA A 152 -23.12 -11.10 -10.36
C ALA A 152 -23.12 -9.72 -11.04
N VAL A 153 -21.96 -9.06 -11.12
CA VAL A 153 -21.82 -7.78 -11.84
C VAL A 153 -22.23 -7.93 -13.30
N LYS A 154 -21.73 -8.96 -14.01
CA LYS A 154 -22.07 -9.20 -15.42
C LYS A 154 -23.57 -9.44 -15.65
N PHE A 155 -24.24 -10.09 -14.71
CA PHE A 155 -25.65 -10.42 -14.81
C PHE A 155 -26.56 -9.22 -14.51
N TYR A 156 -26.21 -8.42 -13.49
CA TYR A 156 -27.03 -7.32 -13.01
C TYR A 156 -26.75 -5.99 -13.73
N GLN A 157 -25.49 -5.69 -14.08
CA GLN A 157 -25.12 -4.40 -14.69
C GLN A 157 -25.95 -4.04 -15.94
N PRO A 158 -26.22 -4.96 -16.89
CA PRO A 158 -27.00 -4.63 -18.09
C PRO A 158 -28.45 -4.24 -17.82
N GLN A 159 -28.97 -4.53 -16.63
CA GLN A 159 -30.38 -4.34 -16.26
C GLN A 159 -30.59 -3.07 -15.43
N LEU A 160 -29.49 -2.46 -14.98
CA LEU A 160 -29.49 -1.28 -14.13
C LEU A 160 -29.16 -0.02 -14.95
N PRO A 161 -29.86 1.10 -14.70
CA PRO A 161 -29.55 2.38 -15.33
C PRO A 161 -28.29 3.05 -14.73
N TYR A 162 -27.85 2.59 -13.55
CA TYR A 162 -26.68 3.10 -12.84
C TYR A 162 -25.57 2.04 -12.78
N ASP A 163 -24.32 2.52 -12.73
CA ASP A 163 -23.16 1.64 -12.61
C ASP A 163 -23.06 0.97 -11.23
N ILE A 164 -22.79 -0.32 -11.24
CA ILE A 164 -22.43 -1.09 -10.05
C ILE A 164 -21.00 -0.70 -9.67
N GLU A 165 -20.82 -0.25 -8.44
CA GLU A 165 -19.49 0.05 -7.92
C GLU A 165 -18.70 -1.24 -7.72
N LEU A 166 -17.62 -1.39 -8.49
CA LEU A 166 -16.74 -2.54 -8.38
C LEU A 166 -15.87 -2.44 -7.14
N LYS A 167 -15.95 -3.46 -6.27
CA LYS A 167 -15.10 -3.63 -5.11
C LYS A 167 -14.27 -4.90 -5.22
N VAL A 168 -13.11 -4.90 -4.56
CA VAL A 168 -12.32 -6.12 -4.37
C VAL A 168 -13.21 -7.15 -3.68
N PRO A 169 -13.48 -8.32 -4.31
CA PRO A 169 -14.31 -9.33 -3.71
C PRO A 169 -13.58 -9.92 -2.49
N SER A 170 -14.21 -9.82 -1.33
CA SER A 170 -13.68 -10.35 -0.07
C SER A 170 -14.80 -10.98 0.74
N LEU A 171 -14.52 -12.10 1.41
CA LEU A 171 -15.47 -12.73 2.33
C LEU A 171 -15.82 -11.83 3.52
N GLU A 172 -14.98 -10.86 3.83
CA GLU A 172 -15.19 -9.87 4.89
C GLU A 172 -15.83 -8.56 4.39
N GLN A 173 -16.18 -8.50 3.10
CA GLN A 173 -16.84 -7.33 2.53
C GLN A 173 -18.12 -7.02 3.32
N TYR A 174 -18.19 -5.82 3.88
CA TYR A 174 -19.28 -5.42 4.75
C TYR A 174 -20.08 -4.24 4.20
N CYS A 175 -21.33 -4.15 4.66
CA CYS A 175 -22.12 -2.93 4.62
C CYS A 175 -22.51 -2.54 6.05
N ARG A 176 -22.90 -1.30 6.29
CA ARG A 176 -23.43 -0.91 7.61
C ARG A 176 -24.91 -1.28 7.69
N LEU A 177 -25.35 -1.68 8.90
CA LEU A 177 -26.75 -1.88 9.21
C LEU A 177 -27.54 -0.62 8.79
N THR A 178 -28.69 -0.83 8.18
CA THR A 178 -29.52 0.25 7.65
C THR A 178 -30.93 0.18 8.22
N PHE A 179 -31.68 1.24 7.99
CA PHE A 179 -33.10 1.32 8.18
C PHE A 179 -33.74 1.60 6.81
N ASP A 180 -34.47 0.62 6.29
CA ASP A 180 -35.22 0.66 5.04
C ASP A 180 -36.54 -0.10 5.19
N PRO A 181 -37.64 0.60 5.48
CA PRO A 181 -38.98 0.00 5.53
C PRO A 181 -39.44 -0.65 4.22
N HIS A 182 -38.85 -0.24 3.10
CA HIS A 182 -39.19 -0.68 1.74
C HIS A 182 -38.10 -1.58 1.15
N LEU A 183 -37.37 -2.32 1.98
CA LEU A 183 -36.45 -3.33 1.49
C LEU A 183 -37.22 -4.48 0.81
N TYR A 184 -36.59 -5.09 -0.18
CA TYR A 184 -37.08 -6.29 -0.85
C TYR A 184 -36.32 -7.51 -0.34
N PHE A 185 -37.03 -8.55 0.11
CA PHE A 185 -36.45 -9.80 0.59
C PHE A 185 -37.18 -10.99 -0.04
N ASN A 186 -36.44 -11.88 -0.70
CA ASN A 186 -36.96 -13.10 -1.29
C ASN A 186 -36.22 -14.33 -0.72
N PRO A 187 -36.80 -15.05 0.26
CA PRO A 187 -36.18 -16.23 0.84
C PRO A 187 -36.02 -17.38 -0.18
N GLU A 188 -36.88 -17.43 -1.20
CA GLU A 188 -36.92 -18.45 -2.26
C GLU A 188 -36.16 -18.00 -3.53
N ALA A 189 -35.24 -17.03 -3.41
CA ALA A 189 -34.48 -16.55 -4.56
C ALA A 189 -33.65 -17.69 -5.20
N MET A 190 -33.70 -17.77 -6.52
CA MET A 190 -33.02 -18.81 -7.29
C MET A 190 -31.51 -18.58 -7.24
N PRO A 191 -30.71 -19.54 -6.73
CA PRO A 191 -29.27 -19.39 -6.71
C PRO A 191 -28.70 -19.44 -8.14
N ILE A 192 -27.63 -18.69 -8.37
CA ILE A 192 -26.81 -18.83 -9.58
C ILE A 192 -25.83 -19.98 -9.36
N TYR A 193 -25.89 -20.98 -10.24
CA TYR A 193 -25.01 -22.15 -10.17
C TYR A 193 -23.65 -21.88 -10.80
N MET A 194 -22.58 -22.21 -10.07
CA MET A 194 -21.20 -22.06 -10.54
C MET A 194 -20.35 -23.25 -10.08
N LYS A 195 -19.47 -23.79 -10.92
CA LYS A 195 -18.51 -24.84 -10.51
C LYS A 195 -17.35 -24.24 -9.70
N GLN A 196 -16.69 -25.04 -8.86
CA GLN A 196 -15.52 -24.57 -8.11
C GLN A 196 -14.40 -24.14 -9.06
N PRO A 197 -13.95 -22.87 -9.00
CA PRO A 197 -12.81 -22.42 -9.78
C PRO A 197 -11.49 -22.97 -9.25
N ALA A 198 -10.54 -23.25 -10.15
CA ALA A 198 -9.21 -23.74 -9.79
C ALA A 198 -8.20 -22.63 -9.45
N ALA A 199 -8.48 -21.40 -9.89
CA ALA A 199 -7.60 -20.24 -9.68
C ALA A 199 -8.41 -18.94 -9.66
N MET A 200 -7.78 -17.85 -9.20
CA MET A 200 -8.39 -16.52 -9.23
C MET A 200 -8.77 -16.11 -10.65
N PRO A 201 -9.87 -15.34 -10.81
CA PRO A 201 -10.35 -14.99 -12.14
C PRO A 201 -9.34 -14.07 -12.86
N GLY A 202 -8.89 -14.51 -14.04
CA GLY A 202 -7.86 -13.81 -14.84
C GLY A 202 -8.27 -12.39 -15.27
N GLU A 203 -7.30 -11.57 -15.68
CA GLU A 203 -7.55 -10.21 -16.14
C GLU A 203 -8.47 -10.19 -17.37
N VAL A 204 -9.55 -9.42 -17.31
CA VAL A 204 -10.47 -9.28 -18.44
C VAL A 204 -9.89 -8.22 -19.37
N THR A 205 -9.55 -8.62 -20.58
CA THR A 205 -9.15 -7.69 -21.65
C THR A 205 -10.38 -6.88 -22.07
N TYR A 206 -10.22 -5.55 -22.06
CA TYR A 206 -11.11 -4.45 -22.48
C TYR A 206 -12.24 -4.75 -23.50
N ARG A 207 -13.22 -5.57 -23.16
CA ARG A 207 -14.48 -5.65 -23.90
C ARG A 207 -15.62 -5.77 -22.93
N GLU A 208 -16.08 -4.64 -22.41
CA GLU A 208 -17.51 -4.43 -22.21
C GLU A 208 -17.82 -2.97 -21.85
N ARG A 209 -18.47 -2.31 -22.83
CA ARG A 209 -19.37 -1.15 -22.76
C ARG A 209 -18.82 0.20 -22.32
N VAL A 210 -18.46 0.99 -23.32
CA VAL A 210 -18.69 2.45 -23.35
C VAL A 210 -20.18 2.66 -23.61
N GLN A 211 -20.89 3.36 -22.71
CA GLN A 211 -22.23 3.86 -23.01
C GLN A 211 -22.15 4.85 -24.18
N THR A 212 -23.02 4.62 -25.15
CA THR A 212 -23.19 5.39 -26.37
C THR A 212 -23.84 6.74 -26.06
N GLU A 213 -23.02 7.78 -25.95
CA GLU A 213 -23.41 9.14 -26.29
C GLU A 213 -22.35 9.70 -27.24
N THR A 214 -22.72 10.26 -28.38
CA THR A 214 -21.81 10.56 -29.50
C THR A 214 -21.12 11.92 -29.41
N SER A 215 -21.43 12.74 -28.42
CA SER A 215 -20.93 14.13 -28.29
C SER A 215 -20.03 14.30 -27.06
N PRO A 216 -18.72 14.59 -27.23
CA PRO A 216 -17.80 14.90 -26.13
C PRO A 216 -18.21 16.08 -25.24
N LEU A 217 -19.02 17.01 -25.76
CA LEU A 217 -19.54 18.16 -25.01
C LEU A 217 -20.81 17.83 -24.22
N GLN A 218 -21.63 16.88 -24.67
CA GLN A 218 -22.81 16.42 -23.91
C GLN A 218 -22.43 15.44 -22.79
N ARG A 219 -21.34 14.67 -22.96
CA ARG A 219 -20.75 13.80 -21.91
C ARG A 219 -20.18 14.56 -20.71
N LEU A 220 -20.14 15.90 -20.74
CA LEU A 220 -19.74 16.75 -19.61
C LEU A 220 -20.77 16.77 -18.45
N ALA A 221 -21.90 16.07 -18.56
CA ALA A 221 -22.78 15.76 -17.42
C ALA A 221 -23.37 14.35 -17.61
N PRO A 222 -23.23 13.41 -16.65
CA PRO A 222 -23.48 13.60 -15.21
C PRO A 222 -22.31 13.17 -14.30
N GLY A 223 -22.02 13.97 -13.26
CA GLY A 223 -21.12 13.57 -12.15
C GLY A 223 -19.86 14.42 -11.98
N TYR A 224 -19.51 15.28 -12.93
CA TYR A 224 -18.62 16.42 -12.65
C TYR A 224 -19.40 17.47 -11.86
N GLU A 225 -18.77 18.14 -10.90
CA GLU A 225 -19.38 19.28 -10.20
C GLU A 225 -19.82 20.32 -11.24
N LYS A 226 -21.12 20.32 -11.60
CA LYS A 226 -21.75 21.16 -12.62
C LYS A 226 -21.26 22.60 -12.59
N CYS A 227 -20.96 23.11 -11.40
CA CYS A 227 -20.47 24.46 -11.18
C CYS A 227 -19.11 24.76 -11.81
N ASN A 228 -18.14 23.83 -11.78
CA ASN A 228 -16.77 24.10 -12.24
C ASN A 228 -16.64 24.05 -13.77
N ALA A 229 -17.38 23.15 -14.44
CA ALA A 229 -17.40 23.11 -15.90
C ALA A 229 -18.14 24.32 -16.49
N LEU A 230 -19.27 24.70 -15.87
CA LEU A 230 -20.03 25.89 -16.27
C LEU A 230 -19.25 27.18 -16.00
N SER A 231 -18.47 27.25 -14.92
CA SER A 231 -17.61 28.41 -14.66
C SER A 231 -16.51 28.56 -15.72
N VAL A 232 -15.85 27.48 -16.13
CA VAL A 232 -14.82 27.52 -17.18
C VAL A 232 -15.42 27.94 -18.53
N LEU A 233 -16.58 27.39 -18.90
CA LEU A 233 -17.29 27.80 -20.12
C LEU A 233 -17.73 29.26 -20.07
N PHE A 234 -18.17 29.73 -18.90
CA PHE A 234 -18.57 31.11 -18.67
C PHE A 234 -17.37 32.07 -18.78
N GLU A 235 -16.25 31.77 -18.13
CA GLU A 235 -15.01 32.56 -18.22
C GLU A 235 -14.45 32.59 -19.66
N ALA A 236 -14.52 31.47 -20.38
CA ALA A 236 -14.12 31.43 -21.79
C ALA A 236 -15.06 32.26 -22.69
N ALA A 237 -16.38 32.20 -22.44
CA ALA A 237 -17.36 33.04 -23.13
C ALA A 237 -17.14 34.53 -22.81
N PHE A 238 -16.76 34.85 -21.57
CA PHE A 238 -16.45 36.20 -21.13
C PHE A 238 -15.16 36.74 -21.76
N ALA A 239 -14.10 35.92 -21.84
CA ALA A 239 -12.86 36.29 -22.52
C ALA A 239 -13.11 36.65 -24.00
N ARG A 240 -13.91 35.86 -24.72
CA ARG A 240 -14.28 36.20 -26.10
C ARG A 240 -15.13 37.46 -26.22
N ALA A 241 -16.07 37.64 -25.30
CA ALA A 241 -16.90 38.84 -25.28
C ALA A 241 -16.04 40.11 -25.08
N LEU A 242 -14.98 40.02 -24.28
CA LEU A 242 -13.99 41.08 -24.11
C LEU A 242 -13.11 41.29 -25.34
N ASP A 243 -12.62 40.21 -25.96
CA ASP A 243 -11.76 40.29 -27.16
C ASP A 243 -12.49 40.90 -28.37
N GLU A 244 -13.81 40.71 -28.46
CA GLU A 244 -14.67 41.28 -29.49
C GLU A 244 -15.07 42.74 -29.20
N GLU A 245 -14.80 43.26 -28.00
CA GLU A 245 -15.18 44.61 -27.59
C GLU A 245 -14.01 45.59 -27.78
N THR A 246 -14.00 46.26 -28.93
CA THR A 246 -12.87 47.10 -29.39
C THR A 246 -12.63 48.38 -28.58
N ASP A 247 -13.62 48.85 -27.81
CA ASP A 247 -13.58 50.11 -27.03
C ASP A 247 -14.03 49.93 -25.56
N TYR A 248 -13.63 48.82 -24.90
CA TYR A 248 -14.02 48.56 -23.51
C TYR A 248 -13.42 49.60 -22.53
N GLN A 249 -14.28 50.41 -21.91
CA GLN A 249 -13.91 51.28 -20.78
C GLN A 249 -14.47 50.73 -19.46
N PRO A 250 -13.68 50.67 -18.37
CA PRO A 250 -14.14 50.14 -17.06
C PRO A 250 -15.37 50.86 -16.47
N GLU A 251 -15.55 52.13 -16.84
CA GLU A 251 -16.66 53.01 -16.43
C GLU A 251 -17.73 53.20 -17.53
N GLY A 252 -17.57 52.53 -18.69
CA GLY A 252 -18.43 52.64 -19.87
C GLY A 252 -19.66 51.72 -19.85
N ASP A 253 -20.31 51.57 -21.01
CA ASP A 253 -21.52 50.74 -21.17
C ASP A 253 -21.25 49.26 -20.92
N LYS A 254 -21.73 48.74 -19.79
CA LYS A 254 -21.60 47.32 -19.40
C LYS A 254 -22.69 46.44 -20.02
N GLN A 255 -23.66 47.03 -20.71
CA GLN A 255 -24.77 46.31 -21.31
C GLN A 255 -24.38 45.67 -22.63
N SER A 256 -23.55 46.32 -23.44
CA SER A 256 -22.97 45.75 -24.66
C SER A 256 -22.14 44.49 -24.39
N LEU A 257 -21.23 44.54 -23.40
CA LEU A 257 -20.49 43.37 -22.91
C LEU A 257 -21.42 42.23 -22.44
N LEU A 258 -22.47 42.57 -21.68
CA LEU A 258 -23.42 41.58 -21.16
C LEU A 258 -24.22 40.90 -22.28
N ILE A 259 -24.58 41.63 -23.34
CA ILE A 259 -25.28 41.08 -24.52
C ILE A 259 -24.36 40.10 -25.26
N ASN A 260 -23.11 40.49 -25.53
CA ASN A 260 -22.12 39.65 -26.20
C ASN A 260 -21.80 38.38 -25.38
N LEU A 261 -21.60 38.54 -24.08
CA LEU A 261 -21.40 37.44 -23.13
C LEU A 261 -22.59 36.47 -23.14
N ALA A 262 -23.83 36.97 -23.04
CA ALA A 262 -25.02 36.12 -23.06
C ALA A 262 -25.13 35.34 -24.37
N GLY A 263 -24.77 35.93 -25.50
CA GLY A 263 -24.73 35.27 -26.81
C GLY A 263 -23.68 34.16 -26.88
N HIS A 264 -22.48 34.38 -26.35
CA HIS A 264 -21.44 33.35 -26.26
C HIS A 264 -21.81 32.24 -25.26
N CYS A 265 -22.43 32.57 -24.13
CA CYS A 265 -22.94 31.59 -23.17
C CYS A 265 -24.04 30.70 -23.77
N PHE A 266 -24.96 31.29 -24.54
CA PHE A 266 -26.01 30.58 -25.26
C PHE A 266 -25.43 29.61 -26.30
N ARG A 267 -24.46 30.06 -27.10
CA ARG A 267 -23.77 29.22 -28.09
C ARG A 267 -22.95 28.12 -27.44
N ALA A 268 -22.38 28.36 -26.26
CA ALA A 268 -21.66 27.40 -25.44
C ALA A 268 -22.56 26.39 -24.71
N GLY A 269 -23.89 26.58 -24.73
CA GLY A 269 -24.85 25.67 -24.10
C GLY A 269 -24.99 25.84 -22.59
N ILE A 270 -24.58 26.99 -22.04
CA ILE A 270 -24.79 27.30 -20.61
C ILE A 270 -26.29 27.59 -20.41
N PRO A 271 -26.96 27.04 -19.38
CA PRO A 271 -28.36 27.36 -19.10
C PRO A 271 -28.57 28.84 -18.74
N GLU A 272 -29.77 29.37 -19.03
CA GLU A 272 -30.14 30.78 -18.78
C GLU A 272 -29.88 31.19 -17.33
N GLU A 273 -30.37 30.40 -16.36
CA GLU A 273 -30.21 30.69 -14.92
C GLU A 273 -28.76 30.65 -14.45
N ASP A 274 -27.95 29.75 -15.01
CA ASP A 274 -26.52 29.69 -14.69
C ASP A 274 -25.79 30.91 -15.26
N THR A 275 -26.12 31.34 -16.49
CA THR A 275 -25.57 32.58 -17.09
C THR A 275 -25.89 33.80 -16.24
N VAL A 276 -27.13 33.94 -15.75
CA VAL A 276 -27.55 35.03 -14.85
C VAL A 276 -26.77 34.97 -13.53
N ARG A 277 -26.65 33.78 -12.93
CA ARG A 277 -25.96 33.57 -11.66
C ARG A 277 -24.48 33.96 -11.72
N TRP A 278 -23.76 33.51 -12.74
CA TRP A 278 -22.33 33.83 -12.92
C TRP A 278 -22.13 35.28 -13.31
N SER A 279 -23.01 35.85 -14.15
CA SER A 279 -22.94 37.27 -14.52
C SER A 279 -23.09 38.20 -13.32
N ARG A 280 -23.95 37.84 -12.36
CA ARG A 280 -24.12 38.59 -11.11
C ARG A 280 -22.90 38.53 -10.20
N ALA A 281 -22.21 37.39 -10.17
CA ALA A 281 -21.05 37.17 -9.31
C ALA A 281 -19.76 37.82 -9.88
N HIS A 282 -19.75 38.15 -11.17
CA HIS A 282 -18.56 38.63 -11.87
C HIS A 282 -18.37 40.16 -11.72
N TYR A 283 -17.21 40.57 -11.21
CA TYR A 283 -16.93 41.95 -10.76
C TYR A 283 -17.01 43.05 -11.85
N ARG A 284 -16.93 42.68 -13.14
CA ARG A 284 -16.98 43.61 -14.29
C ARG A 284 -18.37 43.85 -14.88
N LEU A 285 -19.39 43.10 -14.46
CA LEU A 285 -20.73 43.14 -15.04
C LEU A 285 -21.71 43.98 -14.20
N PRO A 286 -22.88 44.36 -14.74
CA PRO A 286 -23.89 45.10 -14.00
C PRO A 286 -24.34 44.33 -12.74
N LYS A 287 -24.48 45.04 -11.62
CA LYS A 287 -24.96 44.46 -10.34
C LYS A 287 -26.50 44.41 -10.24
N ASP A 288 -27.21 45.06 -11.16
CA ASP A 288 -28.66 45.12 -11.19
C ASP A 288 -29.25 43.80 -11.69
N ASP A 289 -29.90 43.06 -10.79
CA ASP A 289 -30.48 41.73 -11.05
C ASP A 289 -31.57 41.78 -12.14
N THR A 290 -32.36 42.85 -12.18
CA THR A 290 -33.46 42.98 -13.16
C THR A 290 -32.94 43.19 -14.57
N LEU A 291 -31.86 43.99 -14.70
CA LEU A 291 -31.21 44.26 -15.97
C LEU A 291 -30.45 43.04 -16.49
N VAL A 292 -29.72 42.32 -15.62
CA VAL A 292 -29.00 41.11 -16.01
C VAL A 292 -29.96 40.02 -16.46
N ARG A 293 -31.00 39.74 -15.67
CA ARG A 293 -32.01 38.73 -16.02
C ARG A 293 -32.79 39.10 -17.27
N GLY A 294 -33.19 40.37 -17.41
CA GLY A 294 -33.90 40.84 -18.61
C GLY A 294 -33.06 40.71 -19.88
N THR A 295 -31.79 41.11 -19.82
CA THR A 295 -30.86 41.07 -20.97
C THR A 295 -30.56 39.63 -21.39
N VAL A 296 -30.20 38.76 -20.45
CA VAL A 296 -29.90 37.35 -20.74
C VAL A 296 -31.12 36.66 -21.33
N ARG A 297 -32.31 36.84 -20.74
CA ARG A 297 -33.56 36.25 -21.25
C ARG A 297 -33.90 36.72 -22.66
N ASN A 298 -33.68 38.00 -22.96
CA ASN A 298 -33.93 38.53 -24.30
C ASN A 298 -33.00 37.90 -25.33
N VAL A 299 -31.70 37.75 -25.01
CA VAL A 299 -30.72 37.10 -25.89
C VAL A 299 -31.03 35.63 -26.11
N TYR A 300 -31.41 34.91 -25.05
CA TYR A 300 -31.74 33.47 -25.12
C TYR A 300 -33.03 33.18 -25.91
N ARG A 301 -33.93 34.17 -26.04
CA ARG A 301 -35.14 34.07 -26.86
C ARG A 301 -34.93 34.43 -28.32
N THR A 302 -33.93 35.25 -28.63
CA THR A 302 -33.71 35.78 -29.99
C THR A 302 -32.58 35.08 -30.73
N CYS A 303 -31.65 34.43 -30.04
CA CYS A 303 -30.57 33.67 -30.65
C CYS A 303 -31.03 32.27 -31.11
N GLU A 304 -30.55 31.84 -32.28
CA GLU A 304 -30.72 30.47 -32.78
C GLU A 304 -29.42 29.66 -32.62
N GLY A 305 -29.53 28.34 -32.44
CA GLY A 305 -28.37 27.45 -32.30
C GLY A 305 -27.79 27.39 -30.88
N PHE A 306 -28.62 27.04 -29.90
CA PHE A 306 -28.15 26.72 -28.54
C PHE A 306 -27.15 25.57 -28.57
N ALA A 307 -26.04 25.69 -27.83
CA ALA A 307 -24.94 24.71 -27.81
C ALA A 307 -24.30 24.44 -29.20
N SER A 308 -24.41 25.37 -30.15
CA SER A 308 -23.88 25.21 -31.52
C SER A 308 -22.37 25.43 -31.67
N LYS A 309 -21.73 26.18 -30.75
CA LYS A 309 -20.29 26.49 -30.79
C LYS A 309 -19.71 26.53 -29.38
N SER A 310 -18.68 25.72 -29.12
CA SER A 310 -17.91 25.81 -27.87
C SER A 310 -17.31 27.20 -27.71
N SER A 311 -17.30 27.74 -26.48
CA SER A 311 -16.59 28.98 -26.12
C SER A 311 -15.09 28.77 -25.88
N LEU A 312 -14.61 27.52 -25.89
CA LEU A 312 -13.20 27.16 -25.70
C LEU A 312 -12.41 27.23 -27.02
N LEU A 313 -11.12 27.53 -26.92
CA LEU A 313 -10.18 27.30 -28.02
C LEU A 313 -10.03 25.80 -28.31
N PRO A 314 -9.69 25.39 -29.54
CA PRO A 314 -9.47 23.98 -29.88
C PRO A 314 -8.48 23.26 -28.94
N GLU A 315 -7.41 23.94 -28.53
CA GLU A 315 -6.39 23.42 -27.62
C GLU A 315 -6.94 23.24 -26.20
N GLN A 316 -7.73 24.20 -25.71
CA GLN A 316 -8.39 24.12 -24.40
C GLN A 316 -9.41 22.99 -24.37
N LEU A 317 -10.22 22.87 -25.43
CA LEU A 317 -11.18 21.79 -25.59
C LEU A 317 -10.48 20.43 -25.60
N PHE A 318 -9.36 20.31 -26.32
CA PHE A 318 -8.56 19.09 -26.35
C PHE A 318 -8.03 18.71 -24.96
N VAL A 319 -7.47 19.65 -24.21
CA VAL A 319 -6.95 19.39 -22.85
C VAL A 319 -8.09 18.97 -21.92
N MET A 320 -9.26 19.61 -21.98
CA MET A 320 -10.41 19.23 -21.17
C MET A 320 -10.95 17.85 -21.52
N GLN A 321 -11.04 17.52 -22.81
CA GLN A 321 -11.43 16.18 -23.28
C GLN A 321 -10.42 15.11 -22.89
N MET A 322 -9.12 15.44 -22.95
CA MET A 322 -8.06 14.55 -22.48
C MET A 322 -8.16 14.31 -20.97
N ASP A 323 -8.32 15.37 -20.16
CA ASP A 323 -8.43 15.24 -18.70
C ASP A 323 -9.66 14.44 -18.29
N GLU A 324 -10.82 14.68 -18.92
CA GLU A 324 -12.04 13.89 -18.73
C GLU A 324 -11.80 12.42 -19.08
N PHE A 325 -11.26 12.15 -20.28
CA PHE A 325 -10.99 10.79 -20.74
C PHE A 325 -10.06 10.04 -19.77
N MET A 326 -8.98 10.70 -19.32
CA MET A 326 -8.02 10.14 -18.38
C MET A 326 -8.66 9.82 -17.04
N LYS A 327 -9.35 10.80 -16.42
CA LYS A 327 -9.96 10.65 -15.10
C LYS A 327 -11.17 9.72 -15.07
N ARG A 328 -11.92 9.61 -16.17
CA ARG A 328 -13.06 8.69 -16.26
C ARG A 328 -12.59 7.25 -16.33
N ARG A 329 -11.55 6.96 -17.12
CA ARG A 329 -11.11 5.59 -17.40
C ARG A 329 -10.03 5.08 -16.48
N TYR A 330 -9.22 5.95 -15.89
CA TYR A 330 -8.05 5.54 -15.14
C TYR A 330 -7.98 6.28 -13.81
N ASP A 331 -7.37 5.62 -12.85
CA ASP A 331 -6.95 6.19 -11.59
C ASP A 331 -5.43 6.16 -11.58
N PHE A 332 -4.81 7.34 -11.63
CA PHE A 332 -3.35 7.50 -11.70
C PHE A 332 -2.82 7.95 -10.36
N ARG A 333 -1.61 7.49 -10.03
CA ARG A 333 -0.85 8.00 -8.90
C ARG A 333 0.64 7.93 -9.19
N PHE A 334 1.40 8.93 -8.72
CA PHE A 334 2.84 8.92 -8.80
C PHE A 334 3.43 8.37 -7.50
N ASN A 335 3.90 7.13 -7.53
CA ASN A 335 4.50 6.49 -6.36
C ASN A 335 5.89 7.08 -6.11
N GLN A 336 6.04 7.81 -5.00
CA GLN A 336 7.27 8.53 -4.69
C GLN A 336 8.46 7.60 -4.40
N LEU A 337 8.22 6.39 -3.88
CA LEU A 337 9.26 5.41 -3.57
C LEU A 337 9.81 4.73 -4.82
N THR A 338 8.94 4.32 -5.75
CA THR A 338 9.38 3.72 -7.02
C THR A 338 9.77 4.78 -8.04
N SER A 339 9.36 6.04 -7.84
CA SER A 339 9.48 7.14 -8.81
C SER A 339 8.84 6.80 -10.16
N GLN A 340 7.70 6.12 -10.11
CA GLN A 340 6.95 5.69 -11.28
C GLN A 340 5.48 6.07 -11.13
N VAL A 341 4.85 6.37 -12.26
CA VAL A 341 3.39 6.48 -12.33
C VAL A 341 2.83 5.06 -12.32
N GLU A 342 1.87 4.83 -11.44
CA GLU A 342 1.07 3.62 -11.41
C GLU A 342 -0.36 3.98 -11.79
N CYS A 343 -1.05 3.06 -12.45
CA CYS A 343 -2.46 3.23 -12.72
C CYS A 343 -3.25 1.96 -12.49
N ARG A 344 -4.54 2.14 -12.32
CA ARG A 344 -5.55 1.10 -12.47
C ARG A 344 -6.68 1.64 -13.34
N GLU A 345 -7.34 0.74 -14.04
CA GLU A 345 -8.53 1.09 -14.81
C GLU A 345 -9.72 1.27 -13.86
N ARG A 346 -10.47 2.35 -14.03
CA ARG A 346 -11.76 2.55 -13.36
C ARG A 346 -12.81 1.64 -13.98
N ASN A 347 -13.76 1.20 -13.16
CA ASN A 347 -14.83 0.29 -13.57
C ASN A 347 -14.31 -1.00 -14.23
N SER A 348 -13.10 -1.42 -13.86
CA SER A 348 -12.47 -2.68 -14.25
C SER A 348 -12.33 -3.60 -13.02
N PHE A 349 -12.20 -4.90 -13.26
CA PHE A 349 -11.84 -5.86 -12.21
C PHE A 349 -10.35 -5.81 -11.86
N ASN A 350 -9.58 -4.90 -12.48
CA ASN A 350 -8.21 -4.61 -12.08
C ASN A 350 -8.19 -3.61 -10.92
N PHE A 351 -8.23 -4.13 -9.70
CA PHE A 351 -8.32 -3.31 -8.49
C PHE A 351 -6.97 -2.76 -8.01
N TYR A 352 -5.87 -3.37 -8.47
CA TYR A 352 -4.52 -3.04 -8.01
C TYR A 352 -3.85 -2.06 -8.96
N PHE A 353 -3.06 -1.16 -8.40
CA PHE A 353 -2.24 -0.25 -9.17
C PHE A 353 -1.05 -0.98 -9.75
N HIS A 354 -0.81 -0.77 -11.05
CA HIS A 354 0.30 -1.35 -11.79
C HIS A 354 1.17 -0.24 -12.38
N PRO A 355 2.50 -0.41 -12.45
CA PRO A 355 3.37 0.54 -13.12
C PRO A 355 2.92 0.78 -14.57
N VAL A 356 2.86 2.05 -14.98
CA VAL A 356 2.52 2.41 -16.35
C VAL A 356 3.71 2.09 -17.26
N ASP A 357 3.52 1.11 -18.13
CA ASP A 357 4.53 0.71 -19.13
C ASP A 357 4.20 1.28 -20.52
N LYS A 358 5.10 1.04 -21.49
CA LYS A 358 4.92 1.51 -22.87
C LYS A 358 3.68 0.91 -23.55
N ARG A 359 3.34 -0.33 -23.21
CA ARG A 359 2.18 -1.03 -23.78
C ARG A 359 0.88 -0.38 -23.31
N LEU A 360 0.80 -0.03 -22.03
CA LEU A 360 -0.34 0.65 -21.44
C LEU A 360 -0.49 2.07 -22.00
N MET A 361 0.61 2.82 -22.13
CA MET A 361 0.57 4.13 -22.79
C MET A 361 0.01 4.06 -24.22
N ALA A 362 0.47 3.08 -25.02
CA ALA A 362 -0.08 2.85 -26.37
C ALA A 362 -1.56 2.45 -26.33
N SER A 363 -1.97 1.67 -25.33
CA SER A 363 -3.38 1.27 -25.14
C SER A 363 -4.26 2.46 -24.78
N ILE A 364 -3.78 3.38 -23.93
CA ILE A 364 -4.46 4.63 -23.58
C ILE A 364 -4.68 5.48 -24.84
N ALA A 365 -3.64 5.68 -25.66
CA ALA A 365 -3.73 6.43 -26.91
C ALA A 365 -4.74 5.79 -27.89
N MET A 366 -4.68 4.46 -28.08
CA MET A 366 -5.64 3.75 -28.95
C MET A 366 -7.08 3.86 -28.43
N ASN A 367 -7.29 3.71 -27.13
CA ASN A 367 -8.61 3.85 -26.51
C ASN A 367 -9.18 5.27 -26.68
N ALA A 368 -8.34 6.30 -26.60
CA ALA A 368 -8.73 7.68 -26.88
C ALA A 368 -9.15 7.85 -28.35
N HIS A 369 -8.39 7.27 -29.28
CA HIS A 369 -8.73 7.29 -30.70
C HIS A 369 -10.06 6.58 -31.00
N TYR A 370 -10.33 5.44 -30.37
CA TYR A 370 -11.63 4.76 -30.50
C TYR A 370 -12.81 5.59 -30.01
N GLU A 371 -12.57 6.56 -29.12
CA GLU A 371 -13.58 7.50 -28.63
C GLU A 371 -13.61 8.84 -29.40
N GLY A 372 -12.80 8.97 -30.46
CA GLY A 372 -12.75 10.17 -31.29
C GLY A 372 -11.80 11.27 -30.78
N LEU A 373 -11.02 11.01 -29.72
CA LEU A 373 -10.00 11.92 -29.21
C LEU A 373 -8.66 11.63 -29.90
N LYS A 374 -8.10 12.64 -30.59
CA LYS A 374 -6.80 12.52 -31.28
C LYS A 374 -5.63 12.64 -30.30
N LEU A 375 -5.50 11.70 -29.38
CA LEU A 375 -4.51 11.70 -28.32
C LEU A 375 -3.23 10.98 -28.77
N TRP A 376 -2.10 11.68 -28.84
CA TRP A 376 -0.81 11.07 -29.21
C TRP A 376 -0.06 10.58 -27.97
N ASP A 377 0.87 9.63 -28.17
CA ASP A 377 1.73 9.12 -27.09
C ASP A 377 2.45 10.23 -26.30
N LYS A 378 2.84 11.31 -26.99
CA LYS A 378 3.48 12.48 -26.35
C LYS A 378 2.54 13.20 -25.39
N ASP A 379 1.26 13.26 -25.70
CA ASP A 379 0.25 13.90 -24.84
C ASP A 379 -0.01 13.04 -23.60
N VAL A 380 -0.07 11.72 -23.77
CA VAL A 380 -0.14 10.75 -22.66
C VAL A 380 1.07 10.92 -21.74
N VAL A 381 2.29 10.95 -22.29
CA VAL A 381 3.51 11.14 -21.50
C VAL A 381 3.52 12.49 -20.77
N ARG A 382 3.06 13.56 -21.41
CA ARG A 382 2.94 14.88 -20.76
C ARG A 382 1.95 14.86 -19.60
N TYR A 383 0.78 14.26 -19.80
CA TYR A 383 -0.24 14.12 -18.76
C TYR A 383 0.31 13.34 -17.55
N LEU A 384 0.91 12.17 -17.80
CA LEU A 384 1.43 11.30 -16.74
C LEU A 384 2.56 11.93 -15.92
N ASN A 385 3.33 12.86 -16.50
CA ASN A 385 4.43 13.55 -15.82
C ASN A 385 4.04 14.94 -15.27
N SER A 386 2.75 15.28 -15.28
CA SER A 386 2.22 16.54 -14.76
C SER A 386 1.63 16.40 -13.35
N ASP A 387 1.27 17.53 -12.76
CA ASP A 387 0.56 17.63 -11.47
C ASP A 387 -0.90 17.14 -11.54
N HIS A 388 -1.41 16.80 -12.73
CA HIS A 388 -2.67 16.08 -12.88
C HIS A 388 -2.62 14.67 -12.25
N VAL A 389 -1.43 14.07 -12.12
CA VAL A 389 -1.24 12.81 -11.41
C VAL A 389 -0.87 13.08 -9.95
N PRO A 390 -1.73 12.73 -8.98
CA PRO A 390 -1.44 12.98 -7.56
C PRO A 390 -0.26 12.14 -7.08
N VAL A 391 0.53 12.71 -6.17
CA VAL A 391 1.64 12.00 -5.52
C VAL A 391 1.07 11.02 -4.49
N TYR A 392 1.53 9.78 -4.55
CA TYR A 392 1.22 8.72 -3.60
C TYR A 392 2.45 8.43 -2.73
N GLN A 393 2.23 8.44 -1.40
CA GLN A 393 3.27 8.20 -0.40
C GLN A 393 2.92 6.93 0.38
N PRO A 394 3.37 5.75 -0.09
CA PRO A 394 2.86 4.45 0.39
C PRO A 394 2.99 4.26 1.91
N ILE A 395 4.12 4.70 2.46
CA ILE A 395 4.42 4.59 3.89
C ILE A 395 3.58 5.57 4.70
N GLU A 396 3.57 6.85 4.30
CA GLU A 396 2.93 7.91 5.09
C GLU A 396 1.42 7.67 5.12
N GLU A 397 0.80 7.29 4.00
CA GLU A 397 -0.62 6.90 3.94
C GLU A 397 -0.91 5.68 4.81
N PHE A 398 -0.09 4.62 4.71
CA PHE A 398 -0.26 3.43 5.55
C PHE A 398 -0.14 3.73 7.05
N LEU A 399 0.86 4.50 7.47
CA LEU A 399 1.10 4.84 8.88
C LEU A 399 0.06 5.83 9.42
N TYR A 400 -0.54 6.67 8.56
CA TYR A 400 -1.58 7.63 8.94
C TYR A 400 -2.92 6.94 9.22
N ASP A 401 -3.26 5.91 8.46
CA ASP A 401 -4.53 5.18 8.56
C ASP A 401 -4.59 4.17 9.72
N LEU A 402 -3.50 4.01 10.47
CA LEU A 402 -3.42 3.04 11.57
C LEU A 402 -4.41 3.37 12.71
N PRO A 403 -5.02 2.34 13.32
CA PRO A 403 -5.86 2.50 14.51
C PRO A 403 -5.03 2.86 15.74
N HIS A 404 -5.72 3.16 16.84
CA HIS A 404 -5.06 3.22 18.14
C HIS A 404 -4.55 1.84 18.55
N TRP A 405 -3.36 1.82 19.15
CA TRP A 405 -2.77 0.60 19.70
C TRP A 405 -3.63 0.06 20.85
N ASP A 406 -3.92 -1.24 20.81
CA ASP A 406 -4.74 -1.96 21.80
C ASP A 406 -4.01 -2.30 23.11
N GLY A 407 -2.73 -1.92 23.24
CA GLY A 407 -1.92 -2.15 24.44
C GLY A 407 -1.26 -3.53 24.53
N LYS A 408 -1.41 -4.40 23.52
CA LYS A 408 -0.78 -5.74 23.50
C LYS A 408 0.55 -5.75 22.77
N ASP A 409 1.42 -6.71 23.10
CA ASP A 409 2.75 -6.81 22.53
C ASP A 409 2.80 -7.62 21.22
N HIS A 410 2.27 -7.03 20.14
CA HIS A 410 2.26 -7.61 18.79
C HIS A 410 3.66 -7.78 18.19
N ILE A 411 4.59 -6.86 18.46
CA ILE A 411 5.99 -6.96 18.01
C ILE A 411 6.68 -8.15 18.71
N GLY A 412 6.49 -8.30 20.01
CA GLY A 412 6.98 -9.46 20.75
C GLY A 412 6.37 -10.77 20.26
N ASP A 413 5.06 -10.78 19.97
CA ASP A 413 4.39 -11.96 19.39
C ASP A 413 4.86 -12.29 17.98
N LEU A 414 5.25 -11.30 17.17
CA LEU A 414 5.90 -11.52 15.89
C LEU A 414 7.30 -12.13 16.07
N ALA A 415 8.09 -11.64 17.03
CA ALA A 415 9.42 -12.17 17.32
C ALA A 415 9.38 -13.65 17.75
N LYS A 416 8.40 -14.00 18.61
CA LYS A 416 8.19 -15.38 19.11
C LYS A 416 7.83 -16.39 18.03
N ARG A 417 7.45 -15.95 16.83
CA ARG A 417 7.20 -16.88 15.71
C ARG A 417 8.49 -17.56 15.24
N VAL A 418 9.65 -16.95 15.49
CA VAL A 418 10.96 -17.54 15.24
C VAL A 418 11.36 -18.39 16.46
N PRO A 419 11.28 -19.72 16.38
CA PRO A 419 11.74 -20.58 17.46
C PRO A 419 13.26 -20.48 17.56
N CYS A 420 13.76 -20.01 18.69
CA CYS A 420 15.19 -19.88 18.96
C CYS A 420 15.44 -19.89 20.48
N ASP A 421 16.65 -20.29 20.86
CA ASP A 421 17.07 -20.33 22.27
C ASP A 421 17.77 -19.03 22.72
N HIS A 422 17.85 -18.03 21.83
CA HIS A 422 18.53 -16.76 22.09
C HIS A 422 17.74 -15.91 23.10
N PRO A 423 18.21 -15.73 24.36
CA PRO A 423 17.40 -15.15 25.45
C PRO A 423 16.94 -13.71 25.19
N HIS A 424 17.74 -12.94 24.46
CA HIS A 424 17.46 -11.53 24.17
C HIS A 424 16.78 -11.28 22.81
N TRP A 425 16.40 -12.34 22.06
CA TRP A 425 15.89 -12.19 20.69
C TRP A 425 14.71 -11.23 20.58
N ALA A 426 13.68 -11.42 21.41
CA ALA A 426 12.48 -10.59 21.37
C ALA A 426 12.77 -9.10 21.61
N GLN A 427 13.69 -8.79 22.53
CA GLN A 427 14.10 -7.42 22.83
C GLN A 427 14.90 -6.80 21.67
N LEU A 428 15.87 -7.53 21.13
CA LEU A 428 16.70 -7.07 20.02
C LEU A 428 15.87 -6.88 18.74
N PHE A 429 14.95 -7.82 18.45
CA PHE A 429 14.00 -7.72 17.36
C PHE A 429 13.08 -6.51 17.52
N ARG A 430 12.54 -6.27 18.72
CA ARG A 430 11.74 -5.07 18.98
C ARG A 430 12.52 -3.79 18.73
N ARG A 431 13.78 -3.69 19.19
CA ARG A 431 14.62 -2.52 18.94
C ARG A 431 14.86 -2.32 17.44
N TRP A 432 15.21 -3.37 16.72
CA TRP A 432 15.41 -3.34 15.28
C TRP A 432 14.13 -2.95 14.53
N PHE A 433 12.98 -3.51 14.90
CA PHE A 433 11.68 -3.20 14.29
C PHE A 433 11.30 -1.73 14.50
N LEU A 434 11.47 -1.21 15.72
CA LEU A 434 11.27 0.22 16.01
C LEU A 434 12.24 1.10 15.21
N SER A 435 13.49 0.66 15.04
CA SER A 435 14.47 1.34 14.19
C SER A 435 13.96 1.43 12.76
N MET A 436 13.46 0.33 12.19
CA MET A 436 12.87 0.30 10.85
C MET A 436 11.77 1.35 10.70
N ILE A 437 10.80 1.39 11.63
CA ILE A 437 9.69 2.36 11.57
C ILE A 437 10.17 3.80 11.78
N ALA A 438 11.17 4.03 12.64
CA ALA A 438 11.76 5.35 12.83
C ALA A 438 12.38 5.90 11.53
N HIS A 439 13.08 5.06 10.77
CA HIS A 439 13.63 5.42 9.45
C HIS A 439 12.52 5.71 8.44
N TRP A 440 11.46 4.89 8.45
CA TRP A 440 10.25 5.12 7.67
C TRP A 440 9.49 6.39 8.02
N ARG A 441 9.80 7.04 9.16
CA ARG A 441 9.32 8.39 9.52
C ARG A 441 10.37 9.50 9.41
N GLY A 442 11.62 9.17 9.11
CA GLY A 442 12.70 10.14 8.96
C GLY A 442 13.18 10.66 10.30
N MET A 443 12.93 9.89 11.37
CA MET A 443 13.33 10.23 12.73
C MET A 443 14.83 10.00 12.92
N GLY A 444 15.56 11.06 13.24
CA GLY A 444 16.98 11.03 13.58
C GLY A 444 17.90 10.81 12.37
N LYS A 445 18.58 11.87 11.92
CA LYS A 445 19.61 11.78 10.85
C LYS A 445 20.94 11.16 11.32
N ASN A 446 21.10 10.95 12.63
CA ASN A 446 22.36 10.58 13.26
C ASN A 446 22.56 9.07 13.42
N HIS A 447 21.48 8.27 13.37
CA HIS A 447 21.51 6.85 13.71
C HIS A 447 20.87 6.04 12.59
N ALA A 448 21.70 5.50 11.69
CA ALA A 448 21.24 4.51 10.72
C ALA A 448 20.87 3.19 11.42
N ASN A 449 19.89 2.44 10.89
CA ASN A 449 19.64 1.05 11.28
C ASN A 449 20.80 0.20 10.73
N SER A 450 21.93 0.27 11.44
CA SER A 450 23.20 -0.35 11.06
C SER A 450 23.32 -1.79 11.54
N THR A 451 22.34 -2.25 12.32
CA THR A 451 22.22 -3.60 12.85
C THR A 451 21.16 -4.38 12.08
N SER A 452 21.46 -5.63 11.71
CA SER A 452 20.57 -6.47 10.89
C SER A 452 20.41 -7.87 11.51
N PRO A 453 19.18 -8.36 11.73
CA PRO A 453 18.96 -9.75 12.09
C PRO A 453 19.38 -10.71 10.99
N ILE A 454 20.00 -11.83 11.35
CA ILE A 454 20.33 -12.93 10.45
C ILE A 454 19.73 -14.20 11.02
N LEU A 455 18.79 -14.80 10.28
CA LEU A 455 18.16 -16.07 10.64
C LEU A 455 18.98 -17.23 10.06
N ILE A 456 19.51 -18.07 10.95
CA ILE A 456 20.48 -19.13 10.64
C ILE A 456 19.84 -20.47 10.91
N GLY A 457 19.86 -21.39 9.95
CA GLY A 457 19.34 -22.74 10.17
C GLY A 457 19.02 -23.45 8.86
N PRO A 458 18.39 -24.62 8.87
CA PRO A 458 18.03 -25.35 7.66
C PRO A 458 17.12 -24.56 6.71
N GLN A 459 17.20 -24.82 5.40
CA GLN A 459 16.37 -24.16 4.38
C GLN A 459 14.86 -24.43 4.59
N ALA A 460 14.50 -25.61 5.12
CA ALA A 460 13.12 -26.05 5.34
C ALA A 460 12.34 -25.23 6.40
N TYR A 461 13.00 -24.33 7.15
CA TYR A 461 12.39 -23.61 8.28
C TYR A 461 11.62 -22.33 7.91
N ARG A 462 11.43 -22.06 6.60
CA ARG A 462 10.61 -20.93 6.09
C ARG A 462 11.14 -19.53 6.47
N LYS A 463 12.46 -19.39 6.63
CA LYS A 463 13.14 -18.13 7.01
C LYS A 463 12.83 -16.97 6.07
N SER A 464 13.03 -17.16 4.76
CA SER A 464 12.78 -16.10 3.76
C SER A 464 11.29 -15.74 3.66
N THR A 465 10.39 -16.70 3.91
CA THR A 465 8.94 -16.45 4.02
C THR A 465 8.62 -15.56 5.21
N PHE A 466 9.25 -15.79 6.36
CA PHE A 466 9.10 -14.93 7.54
C PHE A 466 9.61 -13.50 7.29
N CYS A 467 10.79 -13.35 6.67
CA CYS A 467 11.33 -12.03 6.30
C CYS A 467 10.32 -11.24 5.45
N ARG A 468 9.70 -11.91 4.47
CA ARG A 468 8.66 -11.32 3.64
C ARG A 468 7.41 -10.96 4.44
N LEU A 469 6.96 -11.81 5.36
CA LEU A 469 5.76 -11.60 6.18
C LEU A 469 5.83 -10.42 7.15
N ILE A 470 7.03 -9.90 7.45
CA ILE A 470 7.19 -8.70 8.27
C ILE A 470 6.43 -7.52 7.66
N LEU A 471 6.39 -7.39 6.34
CA LEU A 471 5.66 -6.32 5.65
C LEU A 471 4.19 -6.72 5.38
N PRO A 472 3.23 -5.79 5.54
CA PRO A 472 1.83 -6.05 5.23
C PRO A 472 1.64 -6.22 3.72
N PRO A 473 0.57 -6.90 3.26
CA PRO A 473 0.30 -7.15 1.85
C PRO A 473 0.38 -5.89 0.95
N CYS A 474 -0.10 -4.75 1.44
CA CYS A 474 -0.07 -3.47 0.71
C CYS A 474 1.34 -2.89 0.52
N LEU A 475 2.34 -3.30 1.32
CA LEU A 475 3.73 -2.84 1.25
C LEU A 475 4.70 -3.93 0.74
N GLN A 476 4.18 -5.10 0.37
CA GLN A 476 4.99 -6.21 -0.17
C GLN A 476 5.80 -5.83 -1.42
N ALA A 477 5.31 -4.88 -2.22
CA ALA A 477 6.03 -4.37 -3.40
C ALA A 477 7.37 -3.67 -3.06
N TYR A 478 7.58 -3.31 -1.79
CA TYR A 478 8.79 -2.68 -1.28
C TYR A 478 9.66 -3.62 -0.44
N TYR A 479 9.46 -4.93 -0.58
CA TYR A 479 10.39 -5.98 -0.14
C TYR A 479 11.28 -6.42 -1.32
N THR A 480 12.53 -6.76 -1.06
CA THR A 480 13.39 -7.44 -2.03
C THR A 480 14.32 -8.43 -1.33
N ASP A 481 14.55 -9.59 -1.94
CA ASP A 481 15.54 -10.60 -1.57
C ASP A 481 16.71 -10.68 -2.55
N SER A 482 16.61 -10.00 -3.69
CA SER A 482 17.62 -9.99 -4.75
C SER A 482 18.44 -8.70 -4.70
N ILE A 483 19.51 -8.65 -3.90
CA ILE A 483 20.46 -7.53 -3.87
C ILE A 483 21.85 -7.96 -4.34
N ASP A 484 22.38 -7.26 -5.35
CA ASP A 484 23.74 -7.47 -5.85
C ASP A 484 24.68 -6.36 -5.36
N PHE A 485 25.52 -6.69 -4.37
CA PHE A 485 26.51 -5.78 -3.81
C PHE A 485 27.69 -5.46 -4.75
N SER A 486 27.82 -6.15 -5.88
CA SER A 486 28.81 -5.80 -6.90
C SER A 486 28.45 -4.49 -7.62
N ARG A 487 27.15 -4.21 -7.78
CA ARG A 487 26.63 -3.00 -8.40
C ARG A 487 26.36 -1.92 -7.37
N LYS A 488 27.42 -1.24 -6.94
CA LYS A 488 27.37 -0.26 -5.85
C LYS A 488 26.26 0.79 -6.00
N ARG A 489 26.06 1.34 -7.20
CA ARG A 489 25.05 2.38 -7.46
C ARG A 489 23.61 1.85 -7.31
N ASP A 490 23.34 0.63 -7.77
CA ASP A 490 22.01 0.01 -7.69
C ASP A 490 21.69 -0.34 -6.23
N ALA A 491 22.67 -0.90 -5.50
CA ALA A 491 22.54 -1.19 -4.08
C ALA A 491 22.29 0.06 -3.23
N GLU A 492 22.89 1.20 -3.59
CA GLU A 492 22.59 2.49 -2.96
C GLU A 492 21.17 2.99 -3.26
N LEU A 493 20.69 2.85 -4.51
CA LEU A 493 19.32 3.22 -4.87
C LEU A 493 18.27 2.36 -4.14
N TYR A 494 18.59 1.10 -3.85
CA TYR A 494 17.70 0.19 -3.12
C TYR A 494 17.37 0.70 -1.71
N LEU A 495 18.31 1.42 -1.09
CA LEU A 495 18.10 2.03 0.22
C LEU A 495 16.97 3.07 0.25
N ASN A 496 16.70 3.73 -0.88
CA ASN A 496 15.59 4.69 -1.04
C ASN A 496 14.32 4.02 -1.56
N ARG A 497 14.42 2.92 -2.32
CA ARG A 497 13.27 2.28 -2.98
C ARG A 497 12.55 1.25 -2.10
N PHE A 498 13.30 0.46 -1.34
CA PHE A 498 12.77 -0.67 -0.57
C PHE A 498 12.69 -0.35 0.92
N LEU A 499 11.72 -0.95 1.60
CA LEU A 499 11.51 -0.81 3.05
C LEU A 499 12.28 -1.86 3.84
N LEU A 500 12.34 -3.07 3.30
CA LEU A 500 13.03 -4.21 3.87
C LEU A 500 13.80 -4.94 2.77
N ILE A 501 15.11 -5.05 2.95
CA ILE A 501 16.01 -5.78 2.05
C ILE A 501 16.44 -7.05 2.77
N ASN A 502 16.08 -8.20 2.22
CA ASN A 502 16.56 -9.50 2.67
C ASN A 502 17.87 -9.83 1.96
N MET A 503 18.93 -10.04 2.73
CA MET A 503 20.20 -10.62 2.27
C MET A 503 20.05 -12.13 2.33
N ASP A 504 19.42 -12.69 1.30
CA ASP A 504 19.27 -14.13 1.19
C ASP A 504 20.63 -14.78 0.94
N GLU A 505 20.88 -15.95 1.51
CA GLU A 505 22.15 -16.67 1.42
C GLU A 505 23.34 -15.78 1.82
N PHE A 506 23.27 -15.19 3.02
CA PHE A 506 24.28 -14.25 3.53
C PHE A 506 25.72 -14.78 3.47
N ASP A 507 25.89 -16.10 3.58
CA ASP A 507 27.16 -16.83 3.43
C ASP A 507 27.83 -16.65 2.05
N GLN A 508 27.07 -16.32 1.00
CA GLN A 508 27.60 -16.09 -0.34
C GLN A 508 28.21 -14.69 -0.54
N ILE A 509 28.02 -13.77 0.42
CA ILE A 509 28.59 -12.42 0.33
C ILE A 509 30.10 -12.49 0.51
N GLY A 510 30.82 -12.42 -0.61
CA GLY A 510 32.27 -12.54 -0.64
C GLY A 510 32.99 -11.46 0.18
N ILE A 511 34.21 -11.79 0.63
CA ILE A 511 35.07 -10.93 1.46
C ILE A 511 35.27 -9.53 0.85
N ASN A 512 35.36 -9.44 -0.48
CA ASN A 512 35.54 -8.19 -1.21
C ASN A 512 34.33 -7.22 -1.10
N GLN A 513 33.14 -7.76 -0.81
CA GLN A 513 31.90 -6.98 -0.67
C GLN A 513 31.60 -6.58 0.79
N GLN A 514 32.23 -7.23 1.78
CA GLN A 514 32.01 -6.98 3.20
C GLN A 514 32.28 -5.53 3.62
N SER A 515 33.32 -4.90 3.05
CA SER A 515 33.63 -3.48 3.31
C SER A 515 32.52 -2.56 2.81
N PHE A 516 31.96 -2.86 1.63
CA PHE A 516 30.87 -2.12 1.03
C PHE A 516 29.53 -2.34 1.76
N LEU A 517 29.24 -3.57 2.17
CA LEU A 517 28.09 -3.89 3.00
C LEU A 517 28.11 -3.08 4.30
N LYS A 518 29.23 -3.05 5.02
CA LYS A 518 29.40 -2.25 6.25
C LYS A 518 29.15 -0.76 6.04
N HIS A 519 29.58 -0.24 4.89
CA HIS A 519 29.35 1.15 4.50
C HIS A 519 27.86 1.41 4.25
N ILE A 520 27.19 0.54 3.46
CA ILE A 520 25.75 0.64 3.18
C ILE A 520 24.92 0.57 4.47
N LEU A 521 25.22 -0.38 5.36
CA LEU A 521 24.50 -0.53 6.63
C LEU A 521 24.56 0.74 7.48
N GLN A 522 25.68 1.46 7.48
CA GLN A 522 25.88 2.67 8.28
C GLN A 522 25.39 3.96 7.60
N LYS A 523 25.12 3.95 6.29
CA LYS A 523 24.80 5.15 5.52
C LYS A 523 23.42 5.71 5.92
N PRO A 524 23.30 6.88 6.58
CA PRO A 524 22.00 7.39 7.03
C PRO A 524 21.18 7.99 5.89
N VAL A 525 21.85 8.52 4.86
CA VAL A 525 21.22 9.21 3.74
C VAL A 525 21.90 8.83 2.42
N VAL A 526 21.12 8.72 1.35
CA VAL A 526 21.57 8.21 0.06
C VAL A 526 21.82 9.37 -0.90
N ASN A 527 23.07 9.80 -1.00
CA ASN A 527 23.47 10.81 -2.00
C ASN A 527 23.77 10.12 -3.33
N THR A 528 22.80 10.12 -4.26
CA THR A 528 22.99 9.50 -5.58
C THR A 528 22.12 10.18 -6.64
N ARG A 529 22.42 9.90 -7.91
CA ARG A 529 21.65 10.41 -9.05
C ARG A 529 20.64 9.36 -9.49
N ARG A 530 19.35 9.70 -9.48
CA ARG A 530 18.28 8.87 -10.05
C ARG A 530 18.51 8.68 -11.56
N PRO A 531 18.08 7.57 -12.18
CA PRO A 531 18.31 7.30 -13.60
C PRO A 531 17.91 8.44 -14.55
N ASN A 532 16.85 9.18 -14.19
CA ASN A 532 16.30 10.29 -15.00
C ASN A 532 16.56 11.68 -14.41
N ALA A 533 17.35 11.79 -13.33
CA ALA A 533 17.68 13.08 -12.73
C ALA A 533 18.96 13.66 -13.34
N SER A 534 18.98 14.97 -13.55
CA SER A 534 20.15 15.71 -14.02
C SER A 534 21.19 15.94 -12.91
N ALA A 535 20.75 16.00 -11.65
CA ALA A 535 21.58 16.29 -10.48
C ALA A 535 21.65 15.11 -9.49
N VAL A 536 22.69 15.12 -8.65
CA VAL A 536 22.75 14.26 -7.46
C VAL A 536 21.81 14.84 -6.42
N GLU A 537 20.99 13.99 -5.82
CA GLU A 537 20.00 14.38 -4.82
C GLU A 537 20.29 13.66 -3.49
N GLU A 538 19.96 14.34 -2.40
CA GLU A 538 19.93 13.74 -1.06
C GLU A 538 18.65 12.91 -0.94
N LEU A 539 18.74 11.60 -1.15
CA LEU A 539 17.61 10.69 -1.06
C LEU A 539 17.50 10.10 0.35
N ARG A 540 16.29 10.13 0.89
CA ARG A 540 15.97 9.52 2.17
C ARG A 540 16.18 8.01 2.16
N ARG A 541 16.81 7.46 3.20
CA ARG A 541 16.90 6.02 3.42
C ARG A 541 15.62 5.50 4.09
N TYR A 542 15.01 4.49 3.48
CA TYR A 542 13.90 3.73 4.05
C TYR A 542 14.30 2.31 4.44
N ALA A 543 15.26 1.72 3.72
CA ALA A 543 15.59 0.31 3.88
C ALA A 543 16.21 -0.02 5.23
N SER A 544 15.62 -1.03 5.86
CA SER A 544 16.27 -1.87 6.88
C SER A 544 16.69 -3.20 6.27
N PHE A 545 17.68 -3.84 6.88
CA PHE A 545 18.23 -5.10 6.42
C PHE A 545 17.84 -6.24 7.36
N ILE A 546 17.55 -7.39 6.77
CA ILE A 546 17.43 -8.69 7.41
C ILE A 546 18.18 -9.69 6.54
N GLY A 547 18.63 -10.82 7.08
CA GLY A 547 19.33 -11.84 6.30
C GLY A 547 18.88 -13.23 6.66
N THR A 548 19.14 -14.17 5.75
CA THR A 548 19.00 -15.59 6.03
C THR A 548 20.29 -16.32 5.64
N SER A 549 20.62 -17.39 6.35
CA SER A 549 21.65 -18.32 5.92
C SER A 549 21.36 -19.75 6.35
N ASN A 550 21.97 -20.68 5.62
CA ASN A 550 21.97 -22.10 5.94
C ASN A 550 23.23 -22.54 6.70
N HIS A 551 24.27 -21.71 6.74
CA HIS A 551 25.55 -22.01 7.36
C HIS A 551 25.76 -21.18 8.63
N LYS A 552 26.42 -21.76 9.65
CA LYS A 552 26.78 -21.03 10.87
C LYS A 552 28.04 -20.17 10.68
N ASP A 553 28.92 -20.58 9.79
CA ASP A 553 30.18 -19.91 9.44
C ASP A 553 29.94 -18.64 8.61
N LEU A 554 29.53 -17.53 9.24
CA LEU A 554 29.09 -16.32 8.52
C LEU A 554 29.99 -15.11 8.75
N LEU A 555 30.43 -14.91 9.99
CA LEU A 555 31.07 -13.68 10.41
C LEU A 555 32.60 -13.83 10.31
N THR A 556 33.19 -13.19 9.30
CA THR A 556 34.64 -13.24 9.04
C THR A 556 35.45 -12.19 9.78
N ASP A 557 34.80 -11.16 10.33
CA ASP A 557 35.45 -10.03 10.98
C ASP A 557 34.82 -9.73 12.34
N THR A 558 35.60 -9.88 13.39
CA THR A 558 35.24 -9.65 14.80
C THR A 558 34.80 -8.20 15.07
N SER A 559 35.35 -7.21 14.34
CA SER A 559 34.92 -5.80 14.45
C SER A 559 33.56 -5.53 13.78
N GLY A 560 33.10 -6.50 12.97
CA GLY A 560 31.86 -6.49 12.21
C GLY A 560 30.66 -7.03 12.99
N SER A 561 30.89 -7.93 13.95
CA SER A 561 29.83 -8.78 14.52
C SER A 561 28.72 -7.99 15.21
N ARG A 562 29.02 -6.86 15.87
CA ARG A 562 28.01 -5.98 16.50
C ARG A 562 26.91 -5.45 15.56
N ARG A 563 27.11 -5.53 14.24
CA ARG A 563 26.13 -5.09 13.21
C ARG A 563 25.13 -6.18 12.84
N PHE A 564 25.25 -7.37 13.44
CA PHE A 564 24.37 -8.50 13.14
C PHE A 564 23.76 -9.05 14.41
N ILE A 565 22.49 -9.46 14.34
CA ILE A 565 21.83 -10.24 15.39
C ILE A 565 21.74 -11.66 14.85
N GLY A 566 22.73 -12.50 15.13
CA GLY A 566 22.73 -13.91 14.72
C GLY A 566 21.73 -14.71 15.54
N VAL A 567 20.80 -15.39 14.87
CA VAL A 567 19.76 -16.19 15.52
C VAL A 567 19.72 -17.57 14.89
N GLU A 568 20.13 -18.58 15.65
CA GLU A 568 19.88 -19.96 15.27
C GLU A 568 18.39 -20.30 15.43
N VAL A 569 17.76 -20.68 14.32
CA VAL A 569 16.38 -21.09 14.26
C VAL A 569 16.29 -22.59 14.56
N THR A 570 15.60 -22.96 15.63
CA THR A 570 15.56 -24.34 16.15
C THR A 570 14.42 -25.17 15.55
N GLY A 571 13.46 -24.55 14.86
CA GLY A 571 12.32 -25.23 14.24
C GLY A 571 11.64 -24.44 13.11
N VAL A 572 10.57 -24.99 12.56
CA VAL A 572 9.81 -24.33 11.48
C VAL A 572 9.11 -23.08 12.01
N ILE A 573 9.31 -21.94 11.34
CA ILE A 573 8.69 -20.66 11.70
C ILE A 573 7.18 -20.69 11.41
N ASP A 574 6.37 -20.20 12.35
CA ASP A 574 4.92 -20.06 12.16
C ASP A 574 4.59 -18.90 11.20
N VAL A 575 4.32 -19.27 9.95
CA VAL A 575 3.93 -18.35 8.87
C VAL A 575 2.44 -18.44 8.52
N VAL A 576 1.69 -19.34 9.18
CA VAL A 576 0.28 -19.63 8.84
C VAL A 576 -0.66 -18.76 9.66
N ARG A 577 -0.32 -18.49 10.92
CA ARG A 577 -1.15 -17.65 11.78
C ARG A 577 -1.23 -16.22 11.21
N PRO A 578 -2.42 -15.64 10.99
CA PRO A 578 -2.54 -14.28 10.48
C PRO A 578 -1.89 -13.26 11.41
N ILE A 579 -1.32 -12.21 10.83
CA ILE A 579 -0.71 -11.08 11.55
C ILE A 579 -1.72 -9.93 11.53
N ASP A 580 -2.02 -9.37 12.70
CA ASP A 580 -2.74 -8.10 12.78
C ASP A 580 -1.76 -6.96 12.49
N TYR A 581 -1.57 -6.69 11.19
CA TYR A 581 -0.61 -5.68 10.74
C TYR A 581 -0.97 -4.28 11.26
N GLU A 582 -2.25 -3.92 11.25
CA GLU A 582 -2.70 -2.63 11.76
C GLU A 582 -2.26 -2.41 13.21
N GLN A 583 -2.49 -3.39 14.09
CA GLN A 583 -2.07 -3.30 15.49
C GLN A 583 -0.56 -3.43 15.68
N LEU A 584 0.14 -4.24 14.88
CA LEU A 584 1.60 -4.36 14.91
C LEU A 584 2.28 -3.02 14.66
N TYR A 585 1.87 -2.31 13.60
CA TYR A 585 2.44 -1.00 13.28
C TYR A 585 1.89 0.10 14.19
N ALA A 586 0.64 0.00 14.67
CA ALA A 586 0.11 0.91 15.67
C ALA A 586 0.91 0.85 16.99
N GLN A 587 1.32 -0.35 17.43
CA GLN A 587 2.22 -0.52 18.58
C GLN A 587 3.54 0.20 18.34
N ALA A 588 4.20 -0.02 17.18
CA ALA A 588 5.47 0.62 16.88
C ALA A 588 5.36 2.15 16.87
N MET A 589 4.29 2.68 16.27
CA MET A 589 4.00 4.11 16.25
C MET A 589 3.76 4.69 17.65
N ALA A 590 3.02 3.97 18.50
CA ALA A 590 2.75 4.38 19.87
C ALA A 590 4.04 4.43 20.71
N LEU A 591 4.88 3.39 20.61
CA LEU A 591 6.18 3.32 21.30
C LEU A 591 7.13 4.44 20.86
N LEU A 592 7.23 4.71 19.56
CA LEU A 592 8.05 5.82 19.06
C LEU A 592 7.53 7.19 19.52
N ARG A 593 6.19 7.37 19.59
CA ARG A 593 5.59 8.61 20.13
C ARG A 593 5.83 8.79 21.62
N SER A 594 5.94 7.70 22.39
CA SER A 594 6.32 7.72 23.80
C SER A 594 7.84 7.81 24.02
N ASN A 595 8.62 8.15 22.99
CA ASN A 595 10.09 8.23 23.03
C ASN A 595 10.79 6.92 23.45
N GLU A 596 10.19 5.77 23.13
CA GLU A 596 10.89 4.48 23.25
C GLU A 596 12.15 4.53 22.36
N ARG A 597 13.29 4.12 22.93
CA ARG A 597 14.56 4.08 22.20
C ARG A 597 14.46 3.12 21.00
N TYR A 598 15.07 3.48 19.88
CA TYR A 598 15.08 2.66 18.65
C TYR A 598 16.49 2.39 18.09
N TRP A 599 17.53 2.83 18.80
CA TRP A 599 18.94 2.50 18.51
C TRP A 599 19.50 1.56 19.59
N PHE A 600 20.52 0.80 19.21
CA PHE A 600 21.24 -0.10 20.10
C PHE A 600 22.26 0.68 20.94
N ASP A 601 22.41 0.30 22.21
CA ASP A 601 23.47 0.84 23.08
C ASP A 601 24.66 -0.11 23.21
N GLU A 602 25.72 0.34 23.90
CA GLU A 602 26.94 -0.44 24.12
C GLU A 602 26.69 -1.78 24.83
N LYS A 603 25.67 -1.87 25.70
CA LYS A 603 25.32 -3.11 26.42
C LYS A 603 24.67 -4.11 25.46
N GLU A 604 23.73 -3.66 24.64
CA GLU A 604 23.10 -4.47 23.60
C GLU A 604 24.15 -4.89 22.54
N GLU A 605 25.07 -4.00 22.15
CA GLU A 605 26.20 -4.34 21.26
C GLU A 605 27.11 -5.43 21.85
N ALA A 606 27.42 -5.38 23.15
CA ALA A 606 28.20 -6.41 23.82
C ALA A 606 27.47 -7.76 23.85
N ILE A 607 26.16 -7.78 24.13
CA ILE A 607 25.32 -8.99 24.09
C ILE A 607 25.34 -9.61 22.70
N MET A 608 25.16 -8.81 21.64
CA MET A 608 25.21 -9.29 20.26
C MET A 608 26.59 -9.83 19.90
N THR A 609 27.66 -9.15 20.30
CA THR A 609 29.04 -9.57 20.02
C THR A 609 29.35 -10.91 20.67
N GLU A 610 28.89 -11.14 21.91
CA GLU A 610 29.06 -12.41 22.61
C GLU A 610 28.26 -13.54 21.94
N ALA A 611 26.96 -13.31 21.70
CA ALA A 611 26.08 -14.31 21.07
C ALA A 611 26.57 -14.69 19.67
N ASN A 612 27.16 -13.75 18.93
CA ASN A 612 27.66 -13.99 17.59
C ASN A 612 28.96 -14.82 17.52
N ARG A 613 29.64 -15.09 18.65
CA ARG A 613 30.88 -15.89 18.67
C ARG A 613 30.69 -17.28 18.05
N GLU A 614 29.51 -17.88 18.22
CA GLU A 614 29.19 -19.18 17.62
C GLU A 614 29.11 -19.14 16.09
N PHE A 615 28.84 -17.97 15.50
CA PHE A 615 28.70 -17.77 14.05
C PHE A 615 29.95 -17.17 13.39
N GLU A 616 31.04 -17.00 14.15
CA GLU A 616 32.30 -16.52 13.64
C GLU A 616 33.04 -17.63 12.88
N GLN A 617 33.49 -17.33 11.67
CA GLN A 617 34.36 -18.24 10.94
C GLN A 617 35.71 -18.35 11.65
N SER A 618 36.06 -19.53 12.14
CA SER A 618 37.43 -19.82 12.59
C SER A 618 38.35 -20.03 11.38
N PRO A 619 39.33 -19.15 11.12
CA PRO A 619 40.26 -19.34 10.03
C PRO A 619 41.06 -20.64 10.22
N ALA A 620 41.37 -21.36 9.14
CA ALA A 620 42.14 -22.61 9.23
C ALA A 620 43.48 -22.46 9.99
N ILE A 621 44.10 -21.28 9.89
CA ILE A 621 45.33 -20.95 10.62
C ILE A 621 45.13 -20.84 12.14
N GLU A 622 43.95 -20.40 12.60
CA GLU A 622 43.58 -20.37 14.02
C GLU A 622 43.40 -21.80 14.56
N GLN A 623 42.71 -22.65 13.80
CA GLN A 623 42.54 -24.07 14.13
C GLN A 623 43.88 -24.80 14.17
N LEU A 624 44.75 -24.57 13.17
CA LEU A 624 46.10 -25.12 13.17
C LEU A 624 46.91 -24.63 14.37
N PHE A 625 46.78 -23.35 14.75
CA PHE A 625 47.42 -22.87 15.97
C PHE A 625 46.98 -23.69 17.18
N GLN A 626 45.67 -23.87 17.40
CA GLN A 626 45.15 -24.65 18.53
C GLN A 626 45.57 -26.13 18.52
N VAL A 627 45.87 -26.71 17.35
CA VAL A 627 46.40 -28.09 17.23
C VAL A 627 47.85 -28.19 17.68
N TYR A 628 48.69 -27.20 17.34
CA TYR A 628 50.14 -27.26 17.59
C TYR A 628 50.58 -26.47 18.83
N TYR A 629 49.77 -25.51 19.26
CA TYR A 629 50.09 -24.53 20.29
C TYR A 629 48.84 -24.17 21.11
N ARG A 630 49.06 -23.81 22.37
CA ARG A 630 48.04 -23.20 23.23
C ARG A 630 48.58 -21.97 23.94
N VAL A 631 47.66 -21.17 24.48
CA VAL A 631 48.00 -20.03 25.34
C VAL A 631 48.71 -20.56 26.59
N ALA A 632 49.83 -19.95 26.95
CA ALA A 632 50.55 -20.23 28.18
C ALA A 632 49.83 -19.59 29.38
N GLU A 633 49.64 -20.35 30.47
CA GLU A 633 49.05 -19.83 31.72
C GLU A 633 50.01 -18.88 32.47
N GLU A 634 49.54 -18.17 33.51
CA GLU A 634 50.28 -17.06 34.12
C GLU A 634 51.65 -17.43 34.73
N GLU A 635 51.83 -18.69 35.12
CA GLU A 635 53.06 -19.20 35.76
C GLU A 635 53.64 -20.42 35.03
N GLU A 636 53.14 -20.71 33.83
CA GLU A 636 53.58 -21.87 33.05
C GLU A 636 54.82 -21.54 32.21
N GLU A 637 55.81 -22.45 32.19
CA GLU A 637 56.97 -22.33 31.30
C GLU A 637 56.53 -22.47 29.84
N GLY A 638 56.50 -21.35 29.11
CA GLY A 638 56.19 -21.28 27.68
C GLY A 638 57.32 -20.68 26.85
N GLU A 639 57.21 -20.83 25.52
CA GLU A 639 58.12 -20.21 24.57
C GLU A 639 57.62 -18.82 24.15
N TRP A 640 58.54 -17.86 24.03
CA TRP A 640 58.26 -16.54 23.46
C TRP A 640 58.69 -16.50 21.99
N LEU A 641 57.72 -16.54 21.07
CA LEU A 641 57.98 -16.66 19.63
C LEU A 641 57.37 -15.51 18.84
N LEU A 642 57.98 -15.13 17.71
CA LEU A 642 57.34 -14.22 16.77
C LEU A 642 56.17 -14.92 16.09
N ALA A 643 55.14 -14.16 15.68
CA ALA A 643 54.04 -14.71 14.87
C ALA A 643 54.55 -15.43 13.62
N ALA A 644 55.62 -14.93 12.99
CA ALA A 644 56.27 -15.57 11.84
C ALA A 644 56.92 -16.92 12.20
N ASP A 645 57.56 -17.02 13.37
CA ASP A 645 58.22 -18.24 13.83
C ASP A 645 57.18 -19.34 14.14
N ILE A 646 56.11 -18.98 14.83
CA ILE A 646 54.98 -19.87 15.13
C ILE A 646 54.38 -20.39 13.81
N LEU A 647 54.09 -19.48 12.88
CA LEU A 647 53.57 -19.81 11.55
C LEU A 647 54.49 -20.77 10.78
N GLN A 648 55.79 -20.50 10.77
CA GLN A 648 56.75 -21.33 10.07
C GLN A 648 56.85 -22.74 10.67
N ARG A 649 56.79 -22.85 12.00
CA ARG A 649 56.74 -24.14 12.70
C ARG A 649 55.45 -24.91 12.37
N ILE A 650 54.30 -24.25 12.41
CA ILE A 650 53.01 -24.83 12.00
C ILE A 650 53.05 -25.27 10.52
N GLN A 651 53.59 -24.45 9.62
CA GLN A 651 53.73 -24.76 8.20
C GLN A 651 54.63 -25.99 7.96
N LYS A 652 55.72 -26.11 8.72
CA LYS A 652 56.61 -27.29 8.66
C LYS A 652 55.92 -28.56 9.18
N ALA A 653 55.15 -28.45 10.25
CA ALA A 653 54.49 -29.58 10.89
C ALA A 653 53.22 -30.05 10.14
N SER A 654 52.42 -29.12 9.62
CA SER A 654 51.18 -29.40 8.87
C SER A 654 51.41 -29.72 7.39
N LYS A 655 52.61 -29.43 6.86
CA LYS A 655 52.93 -29.47 5.42
C LYS A 655 52.04 -28.56 4.53
N MET A 656 51.20 -27.71 5.12
CA MET A 656 50.38 -26.75 4.38
C MET A 656 51.21 -25.52 3.98
N LYS A 657 51.06 -25.07 2.72
CA LYS A 657 51.70 -23.82 2.29
C LYS A 657 50.91 -22.62 2.78
N ILE A 658 51.48 -21.88 3.73
CA ILE A 658 50.95 -20.61 4.23
C ILE A 658 51.70 -19.46 3.55
N SER A 659 51.00 -18.39 3.15
CA SER A 659 51.62 -17.26 2.45
C SER A 659 52.29 -16.29 3.44
N SER A 660 53.42 -15.69 3.03
CA SER A 660 54.17 -14.73 3.85
C SER A 660 53.36 -13.47 4.21
N GLY A 661 52.34 -13.13 3.42
CA GLY A 661 51.43 -12.01 3.70
C GLY A 661 50.48 -12.25 4.89
N GLN A 662 50.35 -13.48 5.39
CA GLN A 662 49.43 -13.83 6.47
C GLN A 662 50.02 -13.64 7.89
N VAL A 663 51.30 -13.29 8.03
CA VAL A 663 51.95 -13.11 9.35
C VAL A 663 51.26 -12.02 10.19
N ASN A 664 50.95 -10.87 9.58
CA ASN A 664 50.26 -9.78 10.27
C ASN A 664 48.81 -10.14 10.64
N TYR A 665 48.15 -10.92 9.78
CA TYR A 665 46.79 -11.41 10.05
C TYR A 665 46.80 -12.42 11.21
N PHE A 666 47.78 -13.32 11.23
CA PHE A 666 47.96 -14.29 12.30
C PHE A 666 48.30 -13.65 13.65
N GLY A 667 49.12 -12.59 13.66
CA GLY A 667 49.37 -11.82 14.89
C GLY A 667 48.10 -11.27 15.53
N ARG A 668 47.14 -10.80 14.71
CA ARG A 668 45.82 -10.35 15.21
C ARG A 668 44.98 -11.50 15.78
N ILE A 669 45.06 -12.69 15.18
CA ILE A 669 44.40 -13.90 15.70
C ILE A 669 44.98 -14.27 17.07
N LEU A 670 46.31 -14.26 17.23
CA LEU A 670 46.95 -14.54 18.52
C LEU A 670 46.51 -13.57 19.62
N GLN A 671 46.40 -12.27 19.29
CA GLN A 671 45.86 -11.28 20.22
C GLN A 671 44.39 -11.55 20.56
N LYS A 672 43.56 -11.93 19.57
CA LYS A 672 42.15 -12.32 19.77
C LYS A 672 42.03 -13.51 20.73
N LEU A 673 42.90 -14.50 20.59
CA LEU A 673 42.96 -15.68 21.45
C LEU A 673 43.50 -15.39 22.87
N GLY A 674 43.82 -14.13 23.18
CA GLY A 674 44.31 -13.73 24.50
C GLY A 674 45.76 -14.14 24.77
N VAL A 675 46.54 -14.44 23.72
CA VAL A 675 47.96 -14.81 23.87
C VAL A 675 48.75 -13.61 24.40
N LYS A 676 49.39 -13.77 25.57
CA LYS A 676 50.25 -12.72 26.16
C LYS A 676 51.32 -12.33 25.15
N SER A 677 51.45 -11.02 24.91
CA SER A 677 52.39 -10.50 23.92
C SER A 677 53.27 -9.39 24.47
N PHE A 678 54.52 -9.34 24.02
CA PHE A 678 55.51 -8.35 24.44
C PHE A 678 56.30 -7.85 23.22
N ARG A 679 56.47 -6.52 23.11
CA ARG A 679 57.17 -5.91 21.97
C ARG A 679 58.65 -5.74 22.27
N LYS A 680 59.50 -6.24 21.37
CA LYS A 680 60.97 -6.04 21.35
C LYS A 680 61.41 -5.34 20.06
N THR A 681 62.71 -5.05 19.95
CA THR A 681 63.35 -4.40 18.79
C THR A 681 63.10 -5.09 17.45
N ARG A 682 62.90 -6.41 17.42
CA ARG A 682 62.67 -7.20 16.19
C ARG A 682 61.20 -7.50 15.87
N GLY A 683 60.25 -7.15 16.75
CA GLY A 683 58.82 -7.44 16.55
C GLY A 683 58.04 -7.72 17.84
N VAL A 684 56.80 -8.17 17.69
CA VAL A 684 55.92 -8.59 18.79
C VAL A 684 56.10 -10.09 19.00
N TYR A 685 56.49 -10.48 20.22
CA TYR A 685 56.62 -11.86 20.66
C TYR A 685 55.36 -12.30 21.39
N TYR A 686 54.97 -13.55 21.24
CA TYR A 686 53.77 -14.16 21.81
C TYR A 686 54.17 -15.35 22.68
N HIS A 687 53.60 -15.45 23.89
CA HIS A 687 53.89 -16.51 24.86
C HIS A 687 52.99 -17.72 24.61
N VAL A 688 53.57 -18.82 24.15
CA VAL A 688 52.82 -20.01 23.70
C VAL A 688 53.47 -21.29 24.22
N VAL A 689 52.66 -22.31 24.47
CA VAL A 689 53.13 -23.66 24.83
C VAL A 689 52.84 -24.59 23.66
N ALA A 690 53.82 -25.40 23.25
CA ALA A 690 53.60 -26.41 22.23
C ALA A 690 52.67 -27.50 22.78
N VAL A 691 51.61 -27.81 22.04
CA VAL A 691 50.75 -28.96 22.38
C VAL A 691 51.53 -30.20 21.96
N GLY A 692 51.99 -30.98 22.94
CA GLY A 692 52.78 -32.19 22.71
C GLY A 692 52.06 -33.11 21.73
N GLN A 693 52.66 -33.34 20.56
CA GLN A 693 52.23 -34.41 19.68
C GLN A 693 52.71 -35.71 20.29
N GLY A 694 51.78 -36.49 20.85
CA GLY A 694 52.05 -37.88 21.21
C GLY A 694 52.52 -38.69 20.03
#